data_AF-A0A8H6E2R2-F1
#
_entry.id   AF-A0A8H6E2R2-F1
#
_cell.length_a   1.000
_cell.length_b   1.000
_cell.length_c   1.000
_cell.angle_alpha   90.00
_cell.angle_beta   90.00
_cell.angle_gamma   90.00
#
_symmetry.space_group_name_H-M   'P 1'
#
loop_
_entity.id
_entity.type
_entity.pdbx_description
1 polymer ?
#
loop_
_entity_poly.entity_id
_entity_poly.type
_entity_poly.pdbx_seq_one_letter_code
_entity_poly.pdbx_strand_id
1 'polypeptide(L)'
;MWVSPKPNSLPELSFVSGIRLDIEDTVDKFDLRKHVIPSVECTGAVWDEKSEKWTVHFRDVKTDLKFVRYASIFVSAVGAISLPREIHFKGMEQFRGPIIHTARWDHSVDYNGKRVAVIGNGCSAAQVVPALAEKAAFVQQYARSAQWYHPRPNHQFTVAEKWAFRWIPLWQRWLRLQIFMKAEKESNTYFPTPEGVTARLAAEAESKEYILSRTPEKYWQFIVPIFPLGCKRRIFDPDYLDSLHKSSVVLRNEGIQEFTENGIIGSSGVEDAFDIVVLATGFQVSQFLAPMEIKGKGGISLNQQWEESRGAQAYFGTYVHNFPNMAIIFGPNSFPANNSALFACETQVVFAVKSLFVPILDRRTGIVEVKQSAEEKHTNLIHQRLKDTVFSGDCSNWYIGKHGRNAASWPAKAAKFWFETYFPDWSAFIWKGGTIFWPVHQVKRWLKMNRGAWGFLALLGVFYIKCVRNAAVADALRAGLRGLRTQNSAFIDGRWLETETTFDVYDPSTGQVLGTAANSNMENMQTAIQSAQTAQQEYFASTTAAARGALLQKWHDLVMANIDNLATLLCLENGKTLVESHTEIAYAASFISWFAAEAPRAYGDTIPSSTMNTVIMTLKEPVGVCGIITPWNFPAAMITRKIAPALGAGCAVVVKPPSETPFTALALAKLAVQAGFPGRVVQVIPTKDRSVASEVAVNPLIRKISFTGSTRVGKALAKLAAGSLKKVSLELGGNAPFIVFEDADLDLAVEGAMMTQPIVEEFTRRLVQRVQELKCGPGLEGSATQGPLINAAAVEKVKEHIADAVSKDAEVRTGGVVPEELGNGFFIQPTVISGATADMAVAREETFGPLAPIFEFDSEEEVVKLANETEFGLAGYFYSRDVARVLRVAQKLQVGMCGVNTGKISAAEAPFGGIKESGYGLEGSKYGMAEYQTIKTVTIGNVMT
;
A
#
# COMPACT_ATOMS: atom_id res chain seq x y z
N MET A 1 -9.26 17.08 -7.43
CA MET A 1 -8.79 16.52 -8.70
C MET A 1 -7.29 16.78 -8.75
N TRP A 2 -6.47 15.74 -8.63
CA TRP A 2 -5.01 15.86 -8.73
C TRP A 2 -4.60 15.71 -10.18
N VAL A 3 -3.89 16.71 -10.71
CA VAL A 3 -3.23 16.64 -12.02
C VAL A 3 -1.86 16.02 -11.79
N SER A 4 -1.56 14.95 -12.53
CA SER A 4 -0.27 14.24 -12.48
C SER A 4 0.90 15.24 -12.56
N PRO A 5 1.96 15.11 -11.73
CA PRO A 5 3.23 15.72 -12.09
C PRO A 5 3.63 15.13 -13.46
N LYS A 6 4.07 15.97 -14.39
CA LYS A 6 4.79 15.51 -15.58
C LYS A 6 6.28 15.45 -15.21
N PRO A 7 6.93 14.28 -15.12
CA PRO A 7 8.36 14.22 -14.90
C PRO A 7 8.97 13.35 -16.01
N ASN A 8 9.21 13.92 -17.18
CA ASN A 8 10.02 13.25 -18.19
C ASN A 8 11.48 13.59 -17.89
N SER A 9 12.19 12.74 -17.16
CA SER A 9 13.65 12.74 -17.04
C SER A 9 14.23 11.48 -17.70
N LEU A 10 15.53 11.46 -18.00
CA LEU A 10 16.26 10.30 -18.57
C LEU A 10 15.83 8.95 -17.94
N PRO A 11 15.70 7.86 -18.71
CA PRO A 11 15.36 6.53 -18.18
C PRO A 11 16.27 6.04 -17.06
N GLU A 12 17.56 6.36 -17.11
CA GLU A 12 18.54 6.01 -16.07
C GLU A 12 18.43 6.86 -14.80
N LEU A 13 17.82 8.04 -14.93
CA LEU A 13 17.43 8.91 -13.81
C LEU A 13 15.95 8.72 -13.46
N SER A 14 15.29 7.71 -14.04
CA SER A 14 13.85 7.51 -13.86
C SER A 14 13.54 6.93 -12.48
N PHE A 15 13.63 7.81 -11.48
CA PHE A 15 12.72 7.79 -10.33
C PHE A 15 11.25 7.96 -10.76
N VAL A 16 10.97 8.11 -12.06
CA VAL A 16 9.67 8.46 -12.66
C VAL A 16 8.66 7.32 -12.63
N SER A 17 9.09 6.08 -12.92
CA SER A 17 8.23 4.90 -12.73
C SER A 17 7.87 4.75 -11.25
N GLY A 18 8.86 4.91 -10.36
CA GLY A 18 8.70 4.92 -8.91
C GLY A 18 7.77 6.02 -8.41
N ILE A 19 7.92 7.29 -8.81
CA ILE A 19 7.10 8.40 -8.32
C ILE A 19 5.65 8.29 -8.79
N ARG A 20 5.43 7.86 -10.04
CA ARG A 20 4.06 7.64 -10.53
C ARG A 20 3.41 6.47 -9.79
N LEU A 21 4.13 5.36 -9.64
CA LEU A 21 3.68 4.22 -8.84
C LEU A 21 3.44 4.63 -7.39
N ASP A 22 4.34 5.37 -6.75
CA ASP A 22 4.18 5.89 -5.37
C ASP A 22 2.94 6.78 -5.22
N ILE A 23 2.63 7.61 -6.21
CA ILE A 23 1.42 8.44 -6.22
C ILE A 23 0.19 7.56 -6.39
N GLU A 24 0.21 6.62 -7.34
CA GLU A 24 -0.90 5.68 -7.57
C GLU A 24 -1.13 4.78 -6.34
N ASP A 25 -0.07 4.24 -5.74
CA ASP A 25 -0.05 3.46 -4.50
C ASP A 25 -0.53 4.29 -3.32
N THR A 26 -0.13 5.56 -3.21
CA THR A 26 -0.64 6.45 -2.16
C THR A 26 -2.13 6.70 -2.36
N VAL A 27 -2.57 6.91 -3.60
CA VAL A 27 -3.99 7.11 -3.93
C VAL A 27 -4.81 5.87 -3.58
N ASP A 28 -4.30 4.67 -3.86
CA ASP A 28 -4.99 3.42 -3.54
C ASP A 28 -4.95 3.12 -2.04
N LYS A 29 -3.79 3.31 -1.38
CA LYS A 29 -3.61 3.13 0.06
C LYS A 29 -4.59 3.96 0.89
N PHE A 30 -4.96 5.14 0.43
CA PHE A 30 -5.89 6.04 1.12
C PHE A 30 -7.30 6.08 0.50
N ASP A 31 -7.64 5.16 -0.42
CA ASP A 31 -8.94 5.10 -1.11
C ASP A 31 -9.35 6.45 -1.74
N LEU A 32 -8.37 7.13 -2.34
CA LEU A 32 -8.55 8.44 -2.98
C LEU A 32 -8.81 8.32 -4.48
N ARG A 33 -8.79 7.10 -5.05
CA ARG A 33 -8.91 6.88 -6.51
C ARG A 33 -10.18 7.48 -7.09
N LYS A 34 -11.30 7.40 -6.35
CA LYS A 34 -12.59 8.04 -6.70
C LYS A 34 -12.55 9.58 -6.77
N HIS A 35 -11.51 10.22 -6.25
CA HIS A 35 -11.33 11.67 -6.20
C HIS A 35 -10.17 12.17 -7.08
N VAL A 36 -9.42 11.24 -7.71
CA VAL A 36 -8.25 11.51 -8.54
C VAL A 36 -8.54 11.03 -9.96
N ILE A 37 -8.47 11.94 -10.94
CA ILE A 37 -8.69 11.63 -12.35
C ILE A 37 -7.36 11.84 -13.07
N PRO A 38 -6.61 10.77 -13.38
CA PRO A 38 -5.36 10.90 -14.10
C PRO A 38 -5.59 11.33 -15.56
N SER A 39 -4.54 11.80 -16.22
CA SER A 39 -4.59 12.22 -17.64
C SER A 39 -5.59 13.34 -17.98
N VAL A 40 -6.08 14.08 -16.97
CA VAL A 40 -6.90 15.28 -17.16
C VAL A 40 -6.12 16.50 -16.68
N GLU A 41 -5.99 17.49 -17.54
CA GLU A 41 -5.37 18.78 -17.28
C GLU A 41 -6.44 19.80 -16.88
N CYS A 42 -6.18 20.59 -15.83
CA CYS A 42 -6.98 21.77 -15.49
C CYS A 42 -6.46 22.97 -16.27
N THR A 43 -7.25 23.50 -17.22
CA THR A 43 -6.82 24.59 -18.11
C THR A 43 -7.16 25.97 -17.57
N GLY A 44 -8.11 26.08 -16.64
CA GLY A 44 -8.55 27.36 -16.10
C GLY A 44 -9.67 27.26 -15.08
N ALA A 45 -9.96 28.35 -14.39
CA ALA A 45 -11.11 28.46 -13.49
C ALA A 45 -11.65 29.90 -13.47
N VAL A 46 -12.97 30.06 -13.48
CA VAL A 46 -13.64 31.38 -13.46
C VAL A 46 -14.63 31.43 -12.29
N TRP A 47 -14.53 32.45 -11.46
CA TRP A 47 -15.50 32.70 -10.40
C TRP A 47 -16.79 33.29 -10.97
N ASP A 48 -17.93 32.67 -10.64
CA ASP A 48 -19.26 33.18 -10.96
C ASP A 48 -19.88 33.84 -9.73
N GLU A 49 -20.04 35.17 -9.79
CA GLU A 49 -20.61 35.97 -8.70
C GLU A 49 -22.09 35.68 -8.44
N LYS A 50 -22.85 35.20 -9.44
CA LYS A 50 -24.27 34.89 -9.28
C LYS A 50 -24.48 33.57 -8.54
N SER A 51 -23.70 32.55 -8.88
CA SER A 51 -23.82 31.22 -8.27
C SER A 51 -22.91 31.02 -7.05
N GLU A 52 -22.01 31.96 -6.77
CA GLU A 52 -20.99 31.89 -5.73
C GLU A 52 -20.15 30.58 -5.83
N LYS A 53 -19.79 30.20 -7.07
CA LYS A 53 -19.04 28.97 -7.39
C LYS A 53 -17.98 29.23 -8.45
N TRP A 54 -16.96 28.38 -8.44
CA TRP A 54 -15.95 28.28 -9.49
C TRP A 54 -16.44 27.40 -10.63
N THR A 55 -16.33 27.90 -11.85
CA THR A 55 -16.44 27.14 -13.10
C THR A 55 -15.03 26.71 -13.50
N VAL A 56 -14.71 25.43 -13.37
CA VAL A 56 -13.36 24.88 -13.59
C VAL A 56 -13.32 24.15 -14.93
N HIS A 57 -12.36 24.51 -15.77
CA HIS A 57 -12.17 24.00 -17.13
C HIS A 57 -11.11 22.91 -17.15
N PHE A 58 -11.42 21.82 -17.82
CA PHE A 58 -10.56 20.65 -17.94
C PHE A 58 -10.39 20.23 -19.40
N ARG A 59 -9.28 19.57 -19.67
CA ARG A 59 -8.94 18.93 -20.94
C ARG A 59 -8.40 17.53 -20.67
N ASP A 60 -9.05 16.51 -21.23
CA ASP A 60 -8.51 15.17 -21.25
C ASP A 60 -7.32 15.13 -22.22
N VAL A 61 -6.14 14.75 -21.73
CA VAL A 61 -4.88 14.81 -22.51
C VAL A 61 -4.82 13.72 -23.58
N LYS A 62 -5.59 12.63 -23.42
CA LYS A 62 -5.60 11.52 -24.38
C LYS A 62 -6.58 11.75 -25.53
N THR A 63 -7.74 12.31 -25.22
CA THR A 63 -8.84 12.50 -26.18
C THR A 63 -8.98 13.94 -26.67
N ASP A 64 -8.25 14.89 -26.06
CA ASP A 64 -8.39 16.34 -26.22
C ASP A 64 -9.80 16.88 -25.87
N LEU A 65 -10.65 16.07 -25.23
CA LEU A 65 -12.01 16.45 -24.84
C LEU A 65 -11.97 17.53 -23.75
N LYS A 66 -12.63 18.66 -24.02
CA LYS A 66 -12.76 19.77 -23.07
C LYS A 66 -14.08 19.68 -22.32
N PHE A 67 -14.04 19.82 -20.99
CA PHE A 67 -15.23 19.78 -20.15
C PHE A 67 -15.11 20.69 -18.93
N VAL A 68 -16.25 20.92 -18.27
CA VAL A 68 -16.34 21.86 -17.14
C VAL A 68 -16.92 21.17 -15.90
N ARG A 69 -16.52 21.62 -14.71
CA ARG A 69 -17.15 21.28 -13.42
C ARG A 69 -17.35 22.54 -12.58
N TYR A 70 -18.31 22.48 -11.67
CA TYR A 70 -18.57 23.54 -10.71
C TYR A 70 -18.04 23.16 -9.33
N ALA A 71 -17.37 24.08 -8.65
CA ALA A 71 -16.81 23.85 -7.33
C ALA A 71 -17.12 25.01 -6.38
N SER A 72 -17.57 24.70 -5.16
CA SER A 72 -17.72 25.70 -4.10
C SER A 72 -16.39 26.16 -3.52
N ILE A 73 -15.37 25.30 -3.59
CA ILE A 73 -14.00 25.56 -3.16
C ILE A 73 -13.06 25.10 -4.28
N PHE A 74 -12.13 25.96 -4.69
CA PHE A 74 -11.11 25.64 -5.69
C PHE A 74 -9.73 25.65 -5.04
N VAL A 75 -9.05 24.50 -5.03
CA VAL A 75 -7.69 24.40 -4.49
C VAL A 75 -6.73 24.03 -5.60
N SER A 76 -5.73 24.89 -5.81
CA SER A 76 -4.61 24.58 -6.69
C SER A 76 -3.44 24.03 -5.87
N ALA A 77 -2.94 22.86 -6.25
CA ALA A 77 -1.72 22.26 -5.69
C ALA A 77 -0.62 22.12 -6.76
N VAL A 78 -0.63 23.01 -7.75
CA VAL A 78 0.42 23.09 -8.78
C VAL A 78 1.63 23.80 -8.18
N GLY A 79 2.77 23.12 -8.14
CA GLY A 79 3.98 23.71 -7.57
C GLY A 79 4.65 24.76 -8.46
N ALA A 80 5.56 25.56 -7.89
CA ALA A 80 6.29 26.65 -8.57
C ALA A 80 7.26 26.19 -9.68
N ILE A 81 7.52 24.88 -9.79
CA ILE A 81 8.49 24.28 -10.73
C ILE A 81 7.72 23.48 -11.79
N SER A 82 6.67 24.09 -12.36
CA SER A 82 5.77 23.44 -13.32
C SER A 82 6.09 23.77 -14.78
N LEU A 83 6.59 24.99 -15.05
CA LEU A 83 6.83 25.50 -16.39
C LEU A 83 8.34 25.62 -16.65
N PRO A 84 8.93 24.87 -17.60
CA PRO A 84 10.33 25.04 -17.95
C PRO A 84 10.58 26.45 -18.49
N ARG A 85 11.79 26.96 -18.25
CA ARG A 85 12.18 28.25 -18.79
C ARG A 85 12.37 28.13 -20.30
N GLU A 86 11.60 28.89 -21.07
CA GLU A 86 11.83 28.99 -22.50
C GLU A 86 13.06 29.86 -22.73
N ILE A 87 14.02 29.32 -23.48
CA ILE A 87 15.25 30.00 -23.85
C ILE A 87 15.40 29.87 -25.35
N HIS A 88 15.70 30.99 -25.97
CA HIS A 88 15.97 31.06 -27.39
C HIS A 88 17.38 31.62 -27.57
N PHE A 89 18.24 30.86 -28.24
CA PHE A 89 19.55 31.30 -28.68
C PHE A 89 19.49 31.64 -30.17
N LYS A 90 20.33 32.56 -30.62
CA LYS A 90 20.45 32.89 -32.04
C LYS A 90 20.80 31.61 -32.83
N GLY A 91 20.08 31.34 -33.93
CA GLY A 91 20.33 30.17 -34.80
C GLY A 91 19.81 28.84 -34.26
N MET A 92 19.14 28.81 -33.11
CA MET A 92 18.69 27.58 -32.45
C MET A 92 17.70 26.78 -33.31
N GLU A 93 16.92 27.47 -34.14
CA GLU A 93 16.01 26.92 -35.14
C GLU A 93 16.70 26.23 -36.32
N GLN A 94 18.00 26.46 -36.52
CA GLN A 94 18.78 25.90 -37.62
C GLN A 94 19.47 24.58 -37.26
N PHE A 95 19.56 24.26 -35.96
CA PHE A 95 20.21 23.04 -35.49
C PHE A 95 19.44 21.79 -35.92
N ARG A 96 20.13 20.86 -36.60
CA ARG A 96 19.49 19.67 -37.20
C ARG A 96 19.17 18.56 -36.19
N GLY A 97 19.86 18.54 -35.05
CA GLY A 97 19.68 17.52 -34.01
C GLY A 97 18.52 17.83 -33.04
N PRO A 98 18.09 16.86 -32.21
CA PRO A 98 17.06 17.10 -31.21
C PRO A 98 17.55 18.07 -30.12
N ILE A 99 16.67 19.00 -29.73
CA ILE A 99 16.85 19.89 -28.58
C ILE A 99 15.82 19.52 -27.51
N ILE A 100 16.30 19.10 -26.35
CA ILE A 100 15.46 18.49 -25.31
C ILE A 100 15.62 19.27 -24.00
N HIS A 101 14.52 19.77 -23.43
CA HIS A 101 14.57 20.31 -22.07
C HIS A 101 14.49 19.18 -21.04
N THR A 102 15.31 19.24 -19.98
CA THR A 102 15.35 18.23 -18.90
C THR A 102 14.03 17.96 -18.18
N ALA A 103 13.05 18.86 -18.31
CA ALA A 103 11.69 18.72 -17.76
C ALA A 103 10.68 18.06 -18.73
N ARG A 104 11.04 17.99 -20.01
CA ARG A 104 10.24 17.45 -21.11
C ARG A 104 11.11 16.47 -21.90
N TRP A 105 11.77 15.55 -21.20
CA TRP A 105 12.64 14.57 -21.83
C TRP A 105 11.88 13.77 -22.89
N ASP A 106 12.48 13.62 -24.06
CA ASP A 106 11.95 12.77 -25.13
C ASP A 106 12.63 11.40 -25.05
N HIS A 107 11.89 10.39 -24.62
CA HIS A 107 12.38 9.02 -24.48
C HIS A 107 12.60 8.30 -25.81
N SER A 108 12.16 8.88 -26.93
CA SER A 108 12.43 8.33 -28.27
C SER A 108 13.84 8.67 -28.78
N VAL A 109 14.52 9.64 -28.15
CA VAL A 109 15.84 10.08 -28.58
C VAL A 109 16.92 9.19 -27.95
N ASP A 110 17.63 8.44 -28.81
CA ASP A 110 18.80 7.65 -28.43
C ASP A 110 20.07 8.52 -28.42
N TYR A 111 20.72 8.60 -27.27
CA TYR A 111 21.98 9.34 -27.06
C TYR A 111 23.22 8.43 -26.99
N ASN A 112 23.06 7.12 -27.16
CA ASN A 112 24.17 6.17 -27.11
C ASN A 112 25.18 6.45 -28.23
N GLY A 113 26.46 6.61 -27.87
CA GLY A 113 27.52 6.94 -28.82
C GLY A 113 27.40 8.32 -29.47
N LYS A 114 26.53 9.21 -28.98
CA LYS A 114 26.32 10.56 -29.52
C LYS A 114 27.15 11.62 -28.81
N ARG A 115 27.38 12.75 -29.49
CA ARG A 115 27.97 13.97 -28.93
C ARG A 115 26.85 14.86 -28.40
N VAL A 116 26.83 15.09 -27.10
CA VAL A 116 25.73 15.79 -26.41
C VAL A 116 26.23 17.10 -25.81
N ALA A 117 25.57 18.21 -26.14
CA ALA A 117 25.75 19.47 -25.44
C ALA A 117 24.75 19.59 -24.29
N VAL A 118 25.20 19.96 -23.08
CA VAL A 118 24.34 20.25 -21.93
C VAL A 118 24.44 21.74 -21.61
N ILE A 119 23.33 22.46 -21.70
CA ILE A 119 23.28 23.91 -21.45
C ILE A 119 22.70 24.16 -20.08
N GLY A 120 23.50 24.73 -19.17
CA GLY A 120 23.11 25.00 -17.79
C GLY A 120 23.90 24.19 -16.77
N ASN A 121 23.89 24.66 -15.53
CA ASN A 121 24.76 24.19 -14.47
C ASN A 121 24.05 24.08 -13.11
N GLY A 122 22.72 24.06 -13.09
CA GLY A 122 21.93 23.87 -11.86
C GLY A 122 21.76 22.40 -11.47
N CYS A 123 20.84 22.11 -10.54
CA CYS A 123 20.56 20.75 -10.07
C CYS A 123 20.22 19.78 -11.21
N SER A 124 19.46 20.21 -12.22
CA SER A 124 19.12 19.37 -13.38
C SER A 124 20.38 18.95 -14.15
N ALA A 125 21.33 19.87 -14.36
CA ALA A 125 22.58 19.57 -15.05
C ALA A 125 23.43 18.58 -14.25
N ALA A 126 23.55 18.81 -12.94
CA ALA A 126 24.28 17.92 -12.04
C ALA A 126 23.73 16.48 -12.08
N GLN A 127 22.41 16.31 -12.24
CA GLN A 127 21.80 14.97 -12.35
C GLN A 127 22.00 14.33 -13.73
N VAL A 128 21.83 15.09 -14.83
CA VAL A 128 21.87 14.52 -16.19
C VAL A 128 23.28 14.27 -16.72
N VAL A 129 24.27 15.07 -16.33
CA VAL A 129 25.64 14.94 -16.87
C VAL A 129 26.28 13.59 -16.52
N PRO A 130 26.25 13.10 -15.26
CA PRO A 130 26.78 11.77 -14.93
C PRO A 130 26.10 10.65 -15.71
N ALA A 131 24.77 10.70 -15.84
CA ALA A 131 24.00 9.69 -16.55
C ALA A 131 24.32 9.68 -18.06
N LEU A 132 24.36 10.86 -18.69
CA LEU A 132 24.73 10.98 -20.11
C LEU A 132 26.16 10.48 -20.35
N ALA A 133 27.09 10.78 -19.43
CA ALA A 133 28.49 10.40 -19.53
C ALA A 133 28.74 8.88 -19.48
N GLU A 134 27.76 8.06 -19.10
CA GLU A 134 27.87 6.59 -19.16
C GLU A 134 27.74 6.03 -20.58
N LYS A 135 26.96 6.69 -21.46
CA LYS A 135 26.59 6.13 -22.78
C LYS A 135 26.85 7.04 -23.96
N ALA A 136 26.88 8.36 -23.75
CA ALA A 136 27.24 9.29 -24.81
C ALA A 136 28.72 9.11 -25.17
N ALA A 137 29.06 9.27 -26.46
CA ALA A 137 30.46 9.29 -26.88
C ALA A 137 31.20 10.49 -26.29
N PHE A 138 30.49 11.61 -26.13
CA PHE A 138 31.04 12.85 -25.59
C PHE A 138 29.95 13.73 -25.00
N VAL A 139 30.21 14.37 -23.86
CA VAL A 139 29.31 15.30 -23.19
C VAL A 139 30.05 16.62 -22.93
N GLN A 140 29.62 17.70 -23.58
CA GLN A 140 30.12 19.04 -23.28
C GLN A 140 29.06 19.86 -22.56
N GLN A 141 29.40 20.35 -21.37
CA GLN A 141 28.53 21.22 -20.60
C GLN A 141 28.96 22.69 -20.69
N TYR A 142 28.02 23.56 -21.03
CA TYR A 142 28.19 25.01 -20.99
C TYR A 142 27.69 25.56 -19.65
N ALA A 143 28.62 26.04 -18.81
CA ALA A 143 28.35 26.52 -17.46
C ALA A 143 28.88 27.95 -17.27
N ARG A 144 27.98 28.94 -17.21
CA ARG A 144 28.32 30.38 -17.10
C ARG A 144 28.65 30.86 -15.68
N SER A 145 28.54 29.99 -14.67
CA SER A 145 28.77 30.39 -13.28
C SER A 145 29.04 29.18 -12.38
N ALA A 146 29.63 29.42 -11.22
CA ALA A 146 29.82 28.40 -10.20
C ALA A 146 28.51 28.02 -9.45
N GLN A 147 28.53 26.89 -8.74
CA GLN A 147 27.50 26.45 -7.79
C GLN A 147 28.12 25.88 -6.51
N TRP A 148 27.37 25.95 -5.41
CA TRP A 148 27.76 25.33 -4.14
C TRP A 148 27.38 23.84 -4.14
N TYR A 149 28.39 22.96 -4.14
CA TYR A 149 28.23 21.50 -4.09
C TYR A 149 28.53 20.97 -2.68
N HIS A 150 27.71 20.04 -2.22
CA HIS A 150 27.85 19.39 -0.92
C HIS A 150 27.74 17.87 -1.08
N PRO A 151 28.34 17.08 -0.17
CA PRO A 151 28.13 15.64 -0.15
C PRO A 151 26.65 15.31 0.03
N ARG A 152 26.19 14.21 -0.57
CA ARG A 152 24.82 13.73 -0.38
C ARG A 152 24.63 13.30 1.08
N PRO A 153 23.63 13.84 1.81
CA PRO A 153 23.37 13.45 3.19
C PRO A 153 22.63 12.12 3.31
N ASN A 154 22.10 11.60 2.20
CA ASN A 154 21.34 10.37 2.18
C ASN A 154 22.28 9.17 2.29
N HIS A 155 22.16 8.38 3.35
CA HIS A 155 22.76 7.07 3.46
C HIS A 155 21.71 5.98 3.25
N GLN A 156 22.17 4.77 2.97
CA GLN A 156 21.28 3.62 3.07
C GLN A 156 21.03 3.31 4.55
N PHE A 157 19.76 3.22 4.93
CA PHE A 157 19.40 2.80 6.28
C PHE A 157 19.89 1.37 6.55
N THR A 158 20.62 1.23 7.65
CA THR A 158 21.11 -0.05 8.17
C THR A 158 19.94 -0.97 8.54
N VAL A 159 20.23 -2.27 8.65
CA VAL A 159 19.24 -3.26 9.11
C VAL A 159 18.70 -2.90 10.49
N ALA A 160 19.56 -2.40 11.39
CA ALA A 160 19.17 -1.94 12.72
C ALA A 160 18.22 -0.72 12.66
N GLU A 161 18.49 0.27 11.80
CA GLU A 161 17.58 1.40 11.61
C GLU A 161 16.23 0.96 11.03
N LYS A 162 16.23 0.07 10.04
CA LYS A 162 15.00 -0.50 9.45
C LYS A 162 14.19 -1.30 10.47
N TRP A 163 14.87 -2.10 11.29
CA TRP A 163 14.26 -2.81 12.41
C TRP A 163 13.64 -1.83 13.40
N ALA A 164 14.38 -0.80 13.81
CA ALA A 164 13.90 0.23 14.72
C ALA A 164 12.70 0.99 14.14
N PHE A 165 12.69 1.26 12.85
CA PHE A 165 11.53 1.86 12.16
C PHE A 165 10.28 0.99 12.23
N ARG A 166 10.44 -0.34 12.22
CA ARG A 166 9.33 -1.29 12.20
C ARG A 166 8.78 -1.58 13.60
N TRP A 167 9.67 -1.62 14.59
CA TRP A 167 9.35 -2.20 15.90
C TRP A 167 9.45 -1.23 17.08
N ILE A 168 10.26 -0.17 17.00
CA ILE A 168 10.34 0.83 18.08
C ILE A 168 9.26 1.91 17.84
N PRO A 169 8.25 2.02 18.71
CA PRO A 169 7.23 3.06 18.56
C PRO A 169 7.85 4.44 18.52
N LEU A 170 7.32 5.31 17.67
CA LEU A 170 7.76 6.70 17.49
C LEU A 170 9.19 6.90 16.97
N TRP A 171 10.00 5.85 16.76
CA TRP A 171 11.38 5.99 16.28
C TRP A 171 11.46 6.72 14.94
N GLN A 172 10.58 6.35 13.99
CA GLN A 172 10.47 7.09 12.72
C GLN A 172 10.09 8.56 12.91
N ARG A 173 9.21 8.88 13.88
CA ARG A 173 8.81 10.26 14.18
C ARG A 173 9.96 11.06 14.80
N TRP A 174 10.73 10.42 15.69
CA TRP A 174 11.92 11.01 16.28
C TRP A 174 13.00 11.29 15.23
N LEU A 175 13.28 10.33 14.35
CA LEU A 175 14.22 10.55 13.25
C LEU A 175 13.77 11.69 12.33
N ARG A 176 12.48 11.73 11.96
CA ARG A 176 11.93 12.84 11.17
C ARG A 176 12.08 14.19 11.88
N LEU A 177 11.86 14.22 13.19
CA LEU A 177 12.09 15.42 14.00
C LEU A 177 13.57 15.82 13.98
N GLN A 178 14.51 14.88 14.14
CA GLN A 178 15.94 15.18 14.07
C GLN A 178 16.34 15.76 12.71
N ILE A 179 15.86 15.16 11.60
CA ILE A 179 16.10 15.67 10.24
C ILE A 179 15.54 17.09 10.10
N PHE A 180 14.33 17.33 10.59
CA PHE A 180 13.70 18.65 10.56
C PHE A 180 14.50 19.69 11.34
N MET A 181 14.92 19.37 12.58
CA MET A 181 15.72 20.26 13.42
C MET A 181 17.08 20.56 12.78
N LYS A 182 17.70 19.59 12.11
CA LYS A 182 18.95 19.78 11.36
C LYS A 182 18.74 20.73 10.18
N ALA A 183 17.72 20.49 9.35
CA ALA A 183 17.40 21.37 8.22
C ALA A 183 17.06 22.80 8.68
N GLU A 184 16.34 22.95 9.79
CA GLU A 184 16.03 24.25 10.39
C GLU A 184 17.27 24.95 10.94
N LYS A 185 18.25 24.22 11.49
CA LYS A 185 19.55 24.79 11.88
C LYS A 185 20.36 25.24 10.67
N GLU A 186 20.41 24.44 9.60
CA GLU A 186 21.09 24.78 8.34
C GLU A 186 20.49 26.03 7.70
N SER A 187 19.18 26.27 7.87
CA SER A 187 18.50 27.48 7.40
C SER A 187 19.12 28.78 7.92
N ASN A 188 19.81 28.74 9.08
CA ASN A 188 20.45 29.91 9.66
C ASN A 188 21.51 30.54 8.75
N THR A 189 22.18 29.76 7.89
CA THR A 189 23.23 30.26 7.01
C THR A 189 22.76 31.34 6.04
N TYR A 190 21.45 31.42 5.80
CA TYR A 190 20.87 32.34 4.82
C TYR A 190 20.52 33.71 5.41
N PHE A 191 20.51 33.83 6.75
CA PHE A 191 20.16 35.06 7.43
C PHE A 191 21.41 35.90 7.76
N PRO A 192 21.26 37.23 7.87
CA PRO A 192 22.37 38.15 8.18
C PRO A 192 22.71 38.23 9.69
N THR A 193 22.23 37.29 10.52
CA THR A 193 22.55 37.28 11.95
C THR A 193 24.02 36.90 12.18
N PRO A 194 24.67 37.33 13.28
CA PRO A 194 26.05 36.94 13.57
C PRO A 194 26.27 35.41 13.51
N GLU A 195 25.36 34.65 14.14
CA GLU A 195 25.34 33.19 14.08
C GLU A 195 25.19 32.65 12.64
N GLY A 196 24.30 33.27 11.85
CA GLY A 196 24.06 32.89 10.46
C GLY A 196 25.27 33.15 9.56
N VAL A 197 25.96 34.27 9.75
CA VAL A 197 27.20 34.62 9.04
C VAL A 197 28.32 33.64 9.41
N THR A 198 28.54 33.36 10.69
CA THR A 198 29.56 32.39 11.13
C THR A 198 29.28 31.00 10.60
N ALA A 199 28.04 30.52 10.72
CA ALA A 199 27.63 29.21 10.20
C ALA A 199 27.76 29.14 8.67
N ARG A 200 27.47 30.24 7.96
CA ARG A 200 27.64 30.32 6.51
C ARG A 200 29.10 30.21 6.10
N LEU A 201 29.99 30.98 6.73
CA LEU A 201 31.43 30.94 6.41
C LEU A 201 32.02 29.55 6.64
N ALA A 202 31.61 28.87 7.72
CA ALA A 202 32.01 27.49 7.99
C ALA A 202 31.52 26.52 6.89
N ALA A 203 30.24 26.60 6.52
CA ALA A 203 29.66 25.77 5.46
C ALA A 203 30.24 26.06 4.07
N GLU A 204 30.61 27.31 3.79
CA GLU A 204 31.33 27.70 2.58
C GLU A 204 32.74 27.11 2.54
N ALA A 205 33.46 27.10 3.66
CA ALA A 205 34.78 26.49 3.75
C ALA A 205 34.72 24.97 3.51
N GLU A 206 33.80 24.26 4.18
CA GLU A 206 33.57 22.83 3.99
C GLU A 206 33.19 22.50 2.54
N SER A 207 32.31 23.29 1.93
CA SER A 207 31.90 23.09 0.54
C SER A 207 33.04 23.36 -0.44
N LYS A 208 33.89 24.38 -0.20
CA LYS A 208 35.10 24.62 -1.00
C LYS A 208 36.05 23.44 -0.95
N GLU A 209 36.32 22.92 0.25
CA GLU A 209 37.16 21.75 0.44
C GLU A 209 36.60 20.53 -0.32
N TYR A 210 35.30 20.26 -0.17
CA TYR A 210 34.62 19.18 -0.90
C TYR A 210 34.73 19.34 -2.42
N ILE A 211 34.44 20.54 -2.95
CA ILE A 211 34.53 20.82 -4.39
C ILE A 211 35.94 20.56 -4.92
N LEU A 212 36.97 21.09 -4.24
CA LEU A 212 38.37 20.94 -4.65
C LEU A 212 38.82 19.48 -4.55
N SER A 213 38.39 18.75 -3.53
CA SER A 213 38.75 17.33 -3.33
C SER A 213 38.19 16.41 -4.42
N ARG A 214 37.06 16.76 -5.03
CA ARG A 214 36.36 15.93 -6.02
C ARG A 214 36.56 16.37 -7.46
N THR A 215 36.89 17.63 -7.71
CA THR A 215 36.96 18.19 -9.07
C THR A 215 38.39 18.13 -9.63
N PRO A 216 38.59 17.82 -10.93
CA PRO A 216 39.90 17.99 -11.58
C PRO A 216 40.46 19.41 -11.46
N GLU A 217 41.78 19.54 -11.24
CA GLU A 217 42.48 20.83 -11.05
C GLU A 217 42.22 21.84 -12.18
N LYS A 218 42.10 21.36 -13.43
CA LYS A 218 41.81 22.19 -14.62
C LYS A 218 40.52 23.02 -14.52
N TYR A 219 39.61 22.69 -13.61
CA TYR A 219 38.33 23.38 -13.43
C TYR A 219 38.24 24.24 -12.15
N TRP A 220 39.25 24.19 -11.28
CA TRP A 220 39.22 24.86 -9.97
C TRP A 220 39.00 26.38 -10.06
N GLN A 221 39.55 27.02 -11.09
CA GLN A 221 39.48 28.48 -11.24
C GLN A 221 38.07 29.03 -11.44
N PHE A 222 37.09 28.21 -11.84
CA PHE A 222 35.72 28.69 -12.07
C PHE A 222 34.62 27.87 -11.39
N ILE A 223 34.89 26.63 -10.96
CA ILE A 223 33.85 25.80 -10.33
C ILE A 223 33.55 26.25 -8.89
N VAL A 224 34.51 26.92 -8.24
CA VAL A 224 34.39 27.42 -6.86
C VAL A 224 33.62 28.75 -6.84
N PRO A 225 32.50 28.85 -6.11
CA PRO A 225 31.72 30.09 -6.07
C PRO A 225 32.40 31.25 -5.34
N ILE A 226 32.17 32.46 -5.86
CA ILE A 226 32.60 33.75 -5.26
C ILE A 226 31.45 34.52 -4.60
N PHE A 227 30.23 33.97 -4.64
CA PHE A 227 29.02 34.59 -4.07
C PHE A 227 28.56 33.80 -2.83
N PRO A 228 27.84 34.43 -1.89
CA PRO A 228 27.45 33.77 -0.64
C PRO A 228 26.61 32.51 -0.84
N LEU A 229 26.82 31.51 0.02
CA LEU A 229 26.01 30.28 0.09
C LEU A 229 24.55 30.61 0.34
N GLY A 230 23.68 30.13 -0.55
CA GLY A 230 22.24 30.37 -0.54
C GLY A 230 21.74 31.43 -1.51
N CYS A 231 22.62 32.24 -2.09
CA CYS A 231 22.22 33.12 -3.19
C CYS A 231 21.71 32.29 -4.39
N LYS A 232 22.31 31.12 -4.63
CA LYS A 232 21.77 30.04 -5.47
C LYS A 232 21.43 28.81 -4.63
N ARG A 233 20.58 27.94 -5.18
CA ARG A 233 20.21 26.67 -4.55
C ARG A 233 21.45 25.78 -4.40
N ARG A 234 21.63 25.21 -3.21
CA ARG A 234 22.68 24.21 -2.94
C ARG A 234 22.46 22.96 -3.79
N ILE A 235 23.54 22.37 -4.28
CA ILE A 235 23.52 21.10 -5.01
C ILE A 235 24.10 20.03 -4.09
N PHE A 236 23.30 19.02 -3.77
CA PHE A 236 23.81 17.78 -3.18
C PHE A 236 24.30 16.91 -4.32
N ASP A 237 25.60 16.69 -4.35
CA ASP A 237 26.36 16.18 -5.50
C ASP A 237 25.94 14.75 -5.88
N PRO A 238 25.29 14.55 -7.05
CA PRO A 238 24.86 13.24 -7.50
C PRO A 238 25.97 12.47 -8.23
N ASP A 239 27.23 12.63 -7.79
CA ASP A 239 28.45 12.17 -8.47
C ASP A 239 28.80 13.00 -9.73
N TYR A 240 28.30 14.25 -9.75
CA TYR A 240 28.60 15.23 -10.80
C TYR A 240 30.07 15.62 -10.82
N LEU A 241 30.64 15.95 -9.66
CA LEU A 241 32.04 16.37 -9.59
C LEU A 241 32.99 15.25 -10.02
N ASP A 242 32.71 14.01 -9.61
CA ASP A 242 33.47 12.83 -10.00
C ASP A 242 33.37 12.57 -11.51
N SER A 243 32.21 12.82 -12.13
CA SER A 243 32.03 12.66 -13.58
C SER A 243 32.94 13.56 -14.43
N LEU A 244 33.42 14.68 -13.88
CA LEU A 244 34.30 15.62 -14.58
C LEU A 244 35.72 15.07 -14.82
N HIS A 245 36.10 13.98 -14.14
CA HIS A 245 37.36 13.27 -14.40
C HIS A 245 37.32 12.41 -15.67
N LYS A 246 36.12 12.07 -16.16
CA LYS A 246 35.99 11.28 -17.40
C LYS A 246 36.50 12.09 -18.59
N SER A 247 37.31 11.47 -19.44
CA SER A 247 37.81 12.11 -20.67
C SER A 247 36.72 12.47 -21.68
N SER A 248 35.56 11.79 -21.59
CA SER A 248 34.37 12.06 -22.39
C SER A 248 33.54 13.25 -21.90
N VAL A 249 33.88 13.87 -20.76
CA VAL A 249 33.14 15.00 -20.18
C VAL A 249 33.99 16.26 -20.20
N VAL A 250 33.45 17.34 -20.75
CA VAL A 250 34.11 18.65 -20.80
C VAL A 250 33.20 19.73 -20.23
N LEU A 251 33.69 20.45 -19.23
CA LEU A 251 33.04 21.63 -18.67
C LEU A 251 33.64 22.91 -19.26
N ARG A 252 32.81 23.74 -19.91
CA ARG A 252 33.19 25.02 -20.52
C ARG A 252 32.65 26.19 -19.69
N ASN A 253 33.54 27.06 -19.25
CA ASN A 253 33.19 28.31 -18.55
C ASN A 253 32.93 29.46 -19.54
N GLU A 254 31.95 29.28 -20.42
CA GLU A 254 31.60 30.31 -21.40
C GLU A 254 30.09 30.33 -21.69
N GLY A 255 29.64 31.43 -22.29
CA GLY A 255 28.30 31.54 -22.84
C GLY A 255 28.19 30.94 -24.23
N ILE A 256 26.97 30.99 -24.77
CA ILE A 256 26.67 30.59 -26.14
C ILE A 256 26.45 31.85 -26.96
N GLN A 257 27.16 31.97 -28.08
CA GLN A 257 27.00 33.07 -29.02
C GLN A 257 25.86 32.78 -30.00
N GLU A 258 25.94 31.65 -30.72
CA GLU A 258 24.90 31.20 -31.65
C GLU A 258 24.98 29.68 -31.87
N PHE A 259 23.89 29.11 -32.38
CA PHE A 259 23.81 27.74 -32.87
C PHE A 259 24.11 27.73 -34.36
N THR A 260 24.76 26.67 -34.83
CA THR A 260 24.96 26.37 -36.25
C THR A 260 24.09 25.18 -36.64
N GLU A 261 24.07 24.81 -37.92
CA GLU A 261 23.30 23.64 -38.37
C GLU A 261 23.73 22.33 -37.67
N ASN A 262 25.01 22.23 -37.27
CA ASN A 262 25.60 21.00 -36.73
C ASN A 262 26.18 21.17 -35.32
N GLY A 263 26.03 22.33 -34.68
CA GLY A 263 26.78 22.61 -33.46
C GLY A 263 26.43 23.92 -32.76
N ILE A 264 27.34 24.33 -31.88
CA ILE A 264 27.21 25.54 -31.05
C ILE A 264 28.53 26.32 -31.11
N ILE A 265 28.44 27.63 -31.34
CA ILE A 265 29.56 28.58 -31.22
C ILE A 265 29.54 29.15 -29.79
N GLY A 266 30.59 28.84 -29.03
CA GLY A 266 30.81 29.41 -27.69
C GLY A 266 31.17 30.90 -27.75
N SER A 267 31.09 31.61 -26.63
CA SER A 267 31.51 33.02 -26.56
C SER A 267 33.00 33.25 -26.87
N SER A 268 33.83 32.21 -26.82
CA SER A 268 35.22 32.22 -27.31
C SER A 268 35.35 32.26 -28.84
N GLY A 269 34.25 32.08 -29.58
CA GLY A 269 34.23 31.97 -31.04
C GLY A 269 34.57 30.58 -31.57
N VAL A 270 34.78 29.59 -30.70
CA VAL A 270 35.04 28.19 -31.09
C VAL A 270 33.71 27.50 -31.40
N GLU A 271 33.64 26.83 -32.56
CA GLU A 271 32.51 25.99 -32.95
C GLU A 271 32.76 24.53 -32.53
N ASP A 272 31.81 23.96 -31.80
CA ASP A 272 31.79 22.54 -31.44
C ASP A 272 30.56 21.86 -32.05
N ALA A 273 30.78 20.73 -32.73
CA ALA A 273 29.71 19.94 -33.34
C ALA A 273 29.03 19.00 -32.32
N PHE A 274 27.70 18.89 -32.39
CA PHE A 274 26.87 18.07 -31.50
C PHE A 274 25.74 17.37 -32.25
N ASP A 275 25.42 16.16 -31.83
CA ASP A 275 24.25 15.42 -32.32
C ASP A 275 22.98 15.82 -31.56
N ILE A 276 23.09 16.15 -30.26
CA ILE A 276 21.97 16.39 -29.35
C ILE A 276 22.27 17.59 -28.45
N VAL A 277 21.25 18.41 -28.17
CA VAL A 277 21.34 19.49 -27.19
C VAL A 277 20.33 19.27 -26.06
N VAL A 278 20.83 19.29 -24.83
CA VAL A 278 20.03 19.15 -23.60
C VAL A 278 19.99 20.48 -22.85
N LEU A 279 18.79 21.03 -22.67
CA LEU A 279 18.55 22.25 -21.90
C LEU A 279 18.29 21.91 -20.43
N ALA A 280 19.30 22.15 -19.60
CA ALA A 280 19.27 22.05 -18.14
C ALA A 280 19.11 23.45 -17.50
N THR A 281 18.18 24.24 -18.03
CA THR A 281 18.14 25.70 -17.87
C THR A 281 17.14 26.21 -16.83
N GLY A 282 16.48 25.31 -16.11
CA GLY A 282 15.58 25.63 -14.99
C GLY A 282 14.14 25.92 -15.39
N PHE A 283 13.41 26.62 -14.53
CA PHE A 283 11.95 26.79 -14.60
C PHE A 283 11.55 28.26 -14.39
N GLN A 284 10.34 28.63 -14.81
CA GLN A 284 9.76 29.98 -14.63
C GLN A 284 9.02 30.10 -13.30
N VAL A 285 9.76 30.32 -12.22
CA VAL A 285 9.18 30.08 -10.87
C VAL A 285 8.44 31.26 -10.28
N SER A 286 8.56 32.42 -10.91
CA SER A 286 7.72 33.57 -10.62
C SER A 286 6.35 33.48 -11.30
N GLN A 287 6.18 32.55 -12.27
CA GLN A 287 4.91 32.33 -12.98
C GLN A 287 4.15 31.17 -12.33
N PHE A 288 3.64 31.42 -11.12
CA PHE A 288 2.81 30.44 -10.41
C PHE A 288 1.54 30.13 -11.21
N LEU A 289 1.12 28.87 -11.19
CA LEU A 289 -0.12 28.38 -11.82
C LEU A 289 -0.22 28.52 -13.34
N ALA A 290 0.76 29.10 -14.03
CA ALA A 290 0.79 29.13 -15.50
C ALA A 290 0.91 27.69 -16.08
N PRO A 291 0.26 27.38 -17.22
CA PRO A 291 -0.52 28.28 -18.09
C PRO A 291 -2.02 28.37 -17.73
N MET A 292 -2.43 27.96 -16.53
CA MET A 292 -3.84 27.95 -16.12
C MET A 292 -4.41 29.37 -16.06
N GLU A 293 -5.51 29.61 -16.77
CA GLU A 293 -6.19 30.91 -16.74
C GLU A 293 -7.22 30.95 -15.61
N ILE A 294 -6.89 31.66 -14.52
CA ILE A 294 -7.74 31.76 -13.33
C ILE A 294 -8.29 33.18 -13.23
N LYS A 295 -9.62 33.35 -13.26
CA LYS A 295 -10.31 34.64 -13.19
C LYS A 295 -11.15 34.76 -11.94
N GLY A 296 -10.84 35.76 -11.12
CA GLY A 296 -11.55 36.07 -9.88
C GLY A 296 -12.74 37.00 -10.10
N LYS A 297 -13.09 37.75 -9.06
CA LYS A 297 -14.13 38.79 -9.12
C LYS A 297 -13.85 39.83 -10.21
N GLY A 298 -14.90 40.35 -10.84
CA GLY A 298 -14.76 41.32 -11.93
C GLY A 298 -14.10 40.79 -13.21
N GLY A 299 -13.87 39.47 -13.32
CA GLY A 299 -13.28 38.84 -14.51
C GLY A 299 -11.78 39.07 -14.69
N ILE A 300 -11.11 39.69 -13.70
CA ILE A 300 -9.67 39.95 -13.72
C ILE A 300 -8.92 38.64 -13.52
N SER A 301 -7.90 38.39 -14.35
CA SER A 301 -7.07 37.20 -14.22
C SER A 301 -6.05 37.31 -13.09
N LEU A 302 -5.69 36.19 -12.47
CA LEU A 302 -4.69 36.13 -11.41
C LEU A 302 -3.33 36.67 -11.88
N ASN A 303 -2.93 36.32 -13.10
CA ASN A 303 -1.68 36.81 -13.71
C ASN A 303 -1.71 38.33 -13.93
N GLN A 304 -2.86 38.87 -14.35
CA GLN A 304 -3.02 40.32 -14.48
C GLN A 304 -2.91 41.02 -13.12
N GLN A 305 -3.59 40.53 -12.08
CA GLN A 305 -3.52 41.11 -10.75
C GLN A 305 -2.09 41.06 -10.17
N TRP A 306 -1.38 39.96 -10.36
CA TRP A 306 0.01 39.85 -9.94
C TRP A 306 0.94 40.75 -10.75
N GLU A 307 0.67 40.97 -12.04
CA GLU A 307 1.43 41.94 -12.83
C GLU A 307 1.27 43.35 -12.27
N GLU A 308 0.04 43.77 -12.01
CA GLU A 308 -0.30 45.06 -11.40
C GLU A 308 0.29 45.20 -9.98
N SER A 309 0.42 44.08 -9.26
CA SER A 309 1.03 44.02 -7.92
C SER A 309 2.57 43.96 -7.95
N ARG A 310 3.21 44.07 -9.13
CA ARG A 310 4.66 43.94 -9.33
C ARG A 310 5.24 42.57 -8.96
N GLY A 311 4.46 41.50 -9.11
CA GLY A 311 4.87 40.11 -8.92
C GLY A 311 3.82 39.25 -8.22
N ALA A 312 4.04 37.94 -8.25
CA ALA A 312 3.17 36.98 -7.59
C ALA A 312 3.19 37.17 -6.06
N GLN A 313 2.00 37.22 -5.46
CA GLN A 313 1.82 37.39 -4.02
C GLN A 313 0.58 36.64 -3.52
N ALA A 314 0.62 36.24 -2.25
CA ALA A 314 -0.48 35.58 -1.57
C ALA A 314 -0.26 35.64 -0.05
N TYR A 315 -1.34 35.76 0.70
CA TYR A 315 -1.33 35.69 2.16
C TYR A 315 -0.97 34.27 2.61
N PHE A 316 0.17 34.13 3.29
CA PHE A 316 0.83 32.85 3.64
C PHE A 316 1.01 31.90 2.45
N GLY A 317 1.17 32.45 1.24
CA GLY A 317 1.22 31.67 0.00
C GLY A 317 -0.05 30.90 -0.33
N THR A 318 -1.15 31.15 0.39
CA THR A 318 -2.38 30.36 0.33
C THR A 318 -3.54 31.13 -0.28
N TYR A 319 -3.75 32.39 0.12
CA TYR A 319 -4.93 33.16 -0.29
C TYR A 319 -4.56 34.40 -1.09
N VAL A 320 -5.39 34.73 -2.08
CA VAL A 320 -5.26 35.92 -2.92
C VAL A 320 -6.57 36.70 -2.87
N HIS A 321 -6.50 38.01 -2.61
CA HIS A 321 -7.67 38.89 -2.62
C HIS A 321 -8.31 38.92 -4.02
N ASN A 322 -9.63 39.09 -4.11
CA ASN A 322 -10.46 38.93 -5.31
C ASN A 322 -10.66 37.48 -5.81
N PHE A 323 -10.09 36.47 -5.12
CA PHE A 323 -10.27 35.05 -5.45
C PHE A 323 -10.99 34.30 -4.30
N PRO A 324 -12.30 34.53 -4.14
CA PRO A 324 -13.08 33.92 -3.06
C PRO A 324 -13.09 32.39 -3.13
N ASN A 325 -13.10 31.73 -1.98
CA ASN A 325 -13.08 30.28 -1.84
C ASN A 325 -11.95 29.56 -2.61
N MET A 326 -10.88 30.28 -2.96
CA MET A 326 -9.70 29.72 -3.60
C MET A 326 -8.56 29.57 -2.58
N ALA A 327 -7.82 28.46 -2.67
CA ALA A 327 -6.57 28.29 -1.96
C ALA A 327 -5.46 27.77 -2.90
N ILE A 328 -4.23 28.21 -2.65
CA ILE A 328 -3.03 27.73 -3.32
C ILE A 328 -2.20 26.94 -2.30
N ILE A 329 -1.78 25.74 -2.64
CA ILE A 329 -0.78 24.98 -1.89
C ILE A 329 0.53 25.14 -2.65
N PHE A 330 1.60 25.49 -1.94
CA PHE A 330 2.90 25.85 -2.50
C PHE A 330 2.90 27.12 -3.37
N GLY A 331 2.14 28.14 -2.95
CA GLY A 331 2.05 29.43 -3.63
C GLY A 331 3.19 30.43 -3.32
N PRO A 332 3.05 31.69 -3.77
CA PRO A 332 4.07 32.72 -3.62
C PRO A 332 4.49 32.93 -2.15
N ASN A 333 5.74 33.31 -1.93
CA ASN A 333 6.31 33.63 -0.61
C ASN A 333 6.24 32.49 0.44
N SER A 334 5.94 31.27 0.01
CA SER A 334 5.90 30.07 0.88
C SER A 334 7.01 29.08 0.60
N PHE A 335 7.80 29.30 -0.48
CA PHE A 335 8.92 28.44 -0.83
C PHE A 335 9.99 28.58 0.25
N PRO A 336 10.33 27.51 0.96
CA PRO A 336 11.45 27.58 1.86
C PRO A 336 12.69 27.27 1.03
N ALA A 337 13.32 28.30 0.45
CA ALA A 337 14.67 28.14 -0.09
C ALA A 337 15.67 27.67 1.00
N ASN A 338 15.24 27.75 2.25
CA ASN A 338 15.94 27.42 3.47
C ASN A 338 15.34 26.29 4.32
N ASN A 339 14.29 25.58 3.88
CA ASN A 339 13.62 24.54 4.69
C ASN A 339 12.81 23.53 3.84
N SER A 340 12.00 22.67 4.46
CA SER A 340 11.24 21.61 3.79
C SER A 340 9.99 22.14 3.07
N ALA A 341 9.98 22.03 1.73
CA ALA A 341 8.81 22.31 0.90
C ALA A 341 7.60 21.43 1.27
N LEU A 342 7.85 20.16 1.64
CA LEU A 342 6.79 19.24 2.06
C LEU A 342 6.11 19.74 3.34
N PHE A 343 6.89 20.18 4.31
CA PHE A 343 6.36 20.71 5.57
C PHE A 343 5.55 21.98 5.36
N ALA A 344 6.01 22.87 4.46
CA ALA A 344 5.24 24.06 4.08
C ALA A 344 3.89 23.68 3.44
N CYS A 345 3.87 22.72 2.52
CA CYS A 345 2.63 22.21 1.92
C CYS A 345 1.67 21.62 2.96
N GLU A 346 2.16 20.74 3.85
CA GLU A 346 1.34 20.14 4.91
C GLU A 346 0.73 21.21 5.82
N THR A 347 1.54 22.20 6.19
CA THR A 347 1.15 23.34 7.00
C THR A 347 0.06 24.18 6.30
N GLN A 348 0.23 24.48 5.01
CA GLN A 348 -0.77 25.20 4.21
C GLN A 348 -2.06 24.40 4.03
N VAL A 349 -1.98 23.08 3.90
CA VAL A 349 -3.18 22.21 3.86
C VAL A 349 -3.94 22.31 5.18
N VAL A 350 -3.26 22.22 6.33
CA VAL A 350 -3.89 22.38 7.65
C VAL A 350 -4.50 23.78 7.79
N PHE A 351 -3.78 24.81 7.36
CA PHE A 351 -4.28 26.18 7.35
C PHE A 351 -5.57 26.28 6.53
N ALA A 352 -5.54 25.86 5.27
CA ALA A 352 -6.70 25.88 4.38
C ALA A 352 -7.88 25.06 4.93
N VAL A 353 -7.63 23.91 5.56
CA VAL A 353 -8.69 23.13 6.21
C VAL A 353 -9.36 23.95 7.31
N LYS A 354 -8.58 24.60 8.18
CA LYS A 354 -9.10 25.39 9.30
C LYS A 354 -9.79 26.66 8.85
N SER A 355 -9.20 27.44 7.95
CA SER A 355 -9.70 28.76 7.56
C SER A 355 -10.65 28.74 6.37
N LEU A 356 -10.68 27.70 5.52
CA LEU A 356 -11.58 27.65 4.36
C LEU A 356 -12.59 26.49 4.42
N PHE A 357 -12.12 25.25 4.52
CA PHE A 357 -13.00 24.09 4.42
C PHE A 357 -13.96 23.97 5.61
N VAL A 358 -13.44 24.02 6.83
CA VAL A 358 -14.24 23.83 8.05
C VAL A 358 -15.37 24.87 8.14
N PRO A 359 -15.13 26.18 7.98
CA PRO A 359 -16.20 27.17 8.03
C PRO A 359 -17.28 26.98 6.96
N ILE A 360 -16.91 26.60 5.73
CA ILE A 360 -17.87 26.38 4.64
C ILE A 360 -18.68 25.08 4.88
N LEU A 361 -18.02 23.99 5.29
CA LEU A 361 -18.68 22.72 5.57
C LEU A 361 -19.63 22.82 6.77
N ASP A 362 -19.27 23.59 7.78
CA ASP A 362 -20.12 23.87 8.94
C ASP A 362 -21.21 24.89 8.61
N ARG A 363 -21.28 25.39 7.37
CA ARG A 363 -22.21 26.44 6.92
C ARG A 363 -22.13 27.71 7.77
N ARG A 364 -20.99 27.96 8.41
CA ARG A 364 -20.70 29.20 9.13
C ARG A 364 -20.59 30.37 8.16
N THR A 365 -20.16 30.10 6.93
CA THR A 365 -20.11 31.07 5.84
C THR A 365 -20.30 30.38 4.50
N GLY A 366 -20.68 31.13 3.46
CA GLY A 366 -20.67 30.65 2.06
C GLY A 366 -19.41 31.07 1.30
N ILE A 367 -18.81 32.20 1.69
CA ILE A 367 -17.64 32.79 1.04
C ILE A 367 -16.59 33.17 2.07
N VAL A 368 -15.35 32.73 1.83
CA VAL A 368 -14.12 33.15 2.51
C VAL A 368 -13.20 33.79 1.49
N GLU A 369 -12.73 34.99 1.80
CA GLU A 369 -11.78 35.74 0.95
C GLU A 369 -10.81 36.53 1.83
N VAL A 370 -9.54 36.62 1.45
CA VAL A 370 -8.57 37.45 2.18
C VAL A 370 -8.75 38.94 1.81
N LYS A 371 -8.62 39.83 2.79
CA LYS A 371 -8.61 41.28 2.55
C LYS A 371 -7.32 41.67 1.83
N GLN A 372 -7.43 42.54 0.82
CA GLN A 372 -6.28 43.12 0.12
C GLN A 372 -5.22 43.67 1.09
N SER A 373 -5.66 44.44 2.09
CA SER A 373 -4.76 45.04 3.10
C SER A 373 -3.98 44.00 3.92
N ALA A 374 -4.56 42.81 4.15
CA ALA A 374 -3.87 41.74 4.87
C ALA A 374 -2.83 41.06 4.00
N GLU A 375 -3.16 40.77 2.73
CA GLU A 375 -2.23 40.21 1.75
C GLU A 375 -1.05 41.14 1.48
N GLU A 376 -1.32 42.42 1.22
CA GLU A 376 -0.28 43.41 0.93
C GLU A 376 0.63 43.64 2.13
N LYS A 377 0.06 43.81 3.34
CA LYS A 377 0.84 43.96 4.57
C LYS A 377 1.77 42.76 4.80
N HIS A 378 1.24 41.55 4.63
CA HIS A 378 2.02 40.32 4.80
C HIS A 378 3.15 40.22 3.78
N THR A 379 2.85 40.46 2.50
CA THR A 379 3.82 40.38 1.41
C THR A 379 4.92 41.43 1.53
N ASN A 380 4.56 42.68 1.86
CA ASN A 380 5.54 43.75 2.07
C ASN A 380 6.49 43.44 3.24
N LEU A 381 5.97 42.90 4.33
CA LEU A 381 6.78 42.47 5.47
C LEU A 381 7.77 41.35 5.09
N ILE A 382 7.36 40.42 4.23
CA ILE A 382 8.24 39.36 3.72
C ILE A 382 9.38 39.96 2.91
N HIS A 383 9.06 40.81 1.93
CA HIS A 383 10.09 41.42 1.08
C HIS A 383 11.04 42.31 1.88
N GLN A 384 10.56 43.03 2.88
CA GLN A 384 11.40 43.81 3.79
C GLN A 384 12.42 42.92 4.50
N ARG A 385 12.00 41.74 5.00
CA ARG A 385 12.88 40.81 5.69
C ARG A 385 13.85 40.08 4.75
N LEU A 386 13.47 39.84 3.50
CA LEU A 386 14.33 39.17 2.51
C LEU A 386 15.47 40.07 2.03
N LYS A 387 15.29 41.39 2.06
CA LYS A 387 16.23 42.38 1.49
C LYS A 387 17.67 42.20 1.97
N ASP A 388 17.86 41.85 3.25
CA ASP A 388 19.18 41.73 3.87
C ASP A 388 19.67 40.27 3.94
N THR A 389 18.96 39.34 3.32
CA THR A 389 19.33 37.91 3.28
C THR A 389 20.20 37.61 2.07
N VAL A 390 20.84 36.43 2.06
CA VAL A 390 21.66 36.00 0.92
C VAL A 390 20.86 35.83 -0.38
N PHE A 391 19.52 35.72 -0.30
CA PHE A 391 18.66 35.64 -1.48
C PHE A 391 18.62 36.95 -2.29
N SER A 392 19.02 38.06 -1.66
CA SER A 392 19.18 39.38 -2.27
C SER A 392 20.65 39.74 -2.51
N GLY A 393 21.58 38.78 -2.38
CA GLY A 393 23.00 39.01 -2.65
C GLY A 393 23.30 39.22 -4.14
N ASP A 394 24.52 39.71 -4.43
CA ASP A 394 25.02 40.01 -5.77
C ASP A 394 25.33 38.73 -6.58
N CYS A 395 24.30 37.93 -6.89
CA CYS A 395 24.41 36.80 -7.81
C CYS A 395 23.17 36.65 -8.69
N SER A 396 23.34 36.03 -9.86
CA SER A 396 22.22 35.63 -10.70
C SER A 396 21.46 34.48 -10.04
N ASN A 397 20.21 34.73 -9.64
CA ASN A 397 19.33 33.73 -9.06
C ASN A 397 17.94 33.76 -9.71
N TRP A 398 17.18 32.68 -9.52
CA TRP A 398 15.87 32.47 -10.14
C TRP A 398 14.71 32.88 -9.21
N TYR A 399 15.00 33.31 -7.98
CA TYR A 399 13.99 33.70 -6.98
C TYR A 399 13.44 35.10 -7.25
N ILE A 400 14.27 35.97 -7.83
CA ILE A 400 13.94 37.37 -8.11
C ILE A 400 13.25 37.47 -9.48
N GLY A 401 12.00 37.94 -9.47
CA GLY A 401 11.24 38.21 -10.70
C GLY A 401 11.67 39.50 -11.41
N LYS A 402 11.05 39.78 -12.57
CA LYS A 402 11.35 40.96 -13.41
C LYS A 402 11.27 42.32 -12.69
N HIS A 403 10.47 42.40 -11.63
CA HIS A 403 10.26 43.60 -10.83
C HIS A 403 11.22 43.69 -9.62
N GLY A 404 12.25 42.85 -9.56
CA GLY A 404 13.23 42.83 -8.47
C GLY A 404 12.73 42.22 -7.15
N ARG A 405 11.51 41.66 -7.14
CA ARG A 405 10.93 41.03 -5.95
C ARG A 405 11.19 39.53 -5.90
N ASN A 406 11.55 39.04 -4.72
CA ASN A 406 11.63 37.61 -4.42
C ASN A 406 10.25 37.08 -4.04
N ALA A 407 9.54 36.51 -5.02
CA ALA A 407 8.18 35.98 -4.86
C ALA A 407 8.15 34.50 -4.45
N ALA A 408 9.32 33.88 -4.28
CA ALA A 408 9.43 32.48 -3.88
C ALA A 408 9.59 32.38 -2.34
N SER A 409 10.58 33.07 -1.79
CA SER A 409 11.21 32.68 -0.53
C SER A 409 10.45 33.11 0.74
N TRP A 410 10.47 32.26 1.76
CA TRP A 410 10.04 32.61 3.12
C TRP A 410 11.21 33.15 3.97
N PRO A 411 11.07 34.29 4.68
CA PRO A 411 12.19 34.96 5.35
C PRO A 411 12.41 34.52 6.80
N ALA A 412 11.91 33.34 7.20
CA ALA A 412 12.10 32.85 8.56
C ALA A 412 12.21 31.33 8.61
N LYS A 413 12.29 30.81 9.84
CA LYS A 413 12.29 29.38 10.15
C LYS A 413 10.94 28.73 9.82
N ALA A 414 10.92 27.43 9.54
CA ALA A 414 9.68 26.70 9.25
C ALA A 414 8.78 26.59 10.47
N ALA A 415 9.33 26.47 11.68
CA ALA A 415 8.53 26.49 12.91
C ALA A 415 7.71 27.78 13.04
N LYS A 416 8.26 28.92 12.61
CA LYS A 416 7.54 30.20 12.58
C LYS A 416 6.42 30.20 11.54
N PHE A 417 6.69 29.68 10.33
CA PHE A 417 5.65 29.54 9.30
C PHE A 417 4.49 28.66 9.79
N TRP A 418 4.80 27.52 10.41
CA TRP A 418 3.82 26.64 11.04
C TRP A 418 3.03 27.34 12.13
N PHE A 419 3.70 28.03 13.06
CA PHE A 419 3.02 28.73 14.15
C PHE A 419 2.05 29.81 13.62
N GLU A 420 2.49 30.63 12.67
CA GLU A 420 1.70 31.72 12.11
C GLU A 420 0.50 31.22 11.28
N THR A 421 0.57 30.02 10.71
CA THR A 421 -0.53 29.42 9.92
C THR A 421 -1.39 28.45 10.73
N TYR A 422 -0.92 27.94 11.85
CA TYR A 422 -1.69 27.02 12.69
C TYR A 422 -2.90 27.72 13.34
N PHE A 423 -2.78 29.02 13.63
CA PHE A 423 -3.83 29.86 14.20
C PHE A 423 -4.28 30.92 13.19
N PRO A 424 -5.37 30.69 12.43
CA PRO A 424 -5.85 31.66 11.46
C PRO A 424 -6.22 33.00 12.12
N ASP A 425 -5.67 34.10 11.58
CA ASP A 425 -6.15 35.44 11.88
C ASP A 425 -7.46 35.69 11.13
N TRP A 426 -8.57 35.44 11.82
CA TRP A 426 -9.91 35.61 11.24
C TRP A 426 -10.21 37.05 10.81
N SER A 427 -9.49 38.05 11.36
CA SER A 427 -9.66 39.46 10.98
C SER A 427 -9.10 39.78 9.60
N ALA A 428 -8.19 38.93 9.08
CA ALA A 428 -7.62 39.03 7.74
C ALA A 428 -8.62 38.64 6.64
N PHE A 429 -9.74 37.99 6.98
CA PHE A 429 -10.69 37.44 6.04
C PHE A 429 -12.03 38.20 6.03
N ILE A 430 -12.64 38.23 4.85
CA ILE A 430 -14.03 38.63 4.61
C ILE A 430 -14.86 37.34 4.60
N TRP A 431 -15.97 37.38 5.34
CA TRP A 431 -16.90 36.26 5.51
C TRP A 431 -18.27 36.71 5.03
N LYS A 432 -18.87 36.01 4.06
CA LYS A 432 -20.20 36.35 3.54
C LYS A 432 -21.10 35.13 3.47
N GLY A 433 -22.36 35.31 3.85
CA GLY A 433 -23.36 34.24 3.94
C GLY A 433 -23.17 33.36 5.18
N GLY A 434 -23.86 32.22 5.22
CA GLY A 434 -23.88 31.28 6.34
C GLY A 434 -25.25 31.19 7.03
N THR A 435 -25.36 30.34 8.04
CA THR A 435 -26.58 30.15 8.82
C THR A 435 -26.31 30.26 10.31
N ILE A 436 -27.28 30.76 11.08
CA ILE A 436 -27.21 30.78 12.55
C ILE A 436 -27.11 29.37 13.15
N PHE A 437 -27.55 28.35 12.41
CA PHE A 437 -27.48 26.93 12.82
C PHE A 437 -26.12 26.28 12.54
N TRP A 438 -25.08 27.04 12.18
CA TRP A 438 -23.75 26.50 11.93
C TRP A 438 -23.17 25.64 13.08
N PRO A 439 -23.43 25.90 14.38
CA PRO A 439 -22.95 25.02 15.45
C PRO A 439 -23.55 23.61 15.35
N VAL A 440 -24.79 23.49 14.89
CA VAL A 440 -25.46 22.19 14.68
C VAL A 440 -24.78 21.43 13.54
N HIS A 441 -24.43 22.12 12.45
CA HIS A 441 -23.69 21.53 11.33
C HIS A 441 -22.28 21.10 11.73
N GLN A 442 -21.61 21.88 12.59
CA GLN A 442 -20.32 21.53 13.17
C GLN A 442 -20.41 20.25 14.00
N VAL A 443 -21.40 20.16 14.91
CA VAL A 443 -21.63 18.93 15.71
C VAL A 443 -21.94 17.75 14.79
N LYS A 444 -22.78 17.94 13.77
CA LYS A 444 -23.11 16.88 12.80
C LYS A 444 -21.89 16.40 12.02
N ARG A 445 -21.03 17.31 11.55
CA ARG A 445 -19.78 16.96 10.86
C ARG A 445 -18.82 16.25 11.81
N TRP A 446 -18.64 16.78 13.02
CA TRP A 446 -17.79 16.19 14.04
C TRP A 446 -18.25 14.77 14.41
N LEU A 447 -19.56 14.56 14.63
CA LEU A 447 -20.13 13.23 14.87
C LEU A 447 -19.94 12.28 13.68
N LYS A 448 -20.01 12.79 12.44
CA LYS A 448 -19.77 11.98 11.23
C LYS A 448 -18.31 11.59 11.06
N MET A 449 -17.37 12.48 11.40
CA MET A 449 -15.93 12.25 11.30
C MET A 449 -15.38 11.43 12.47
N ASN A 450 -15.96 11.53 13.67
CA ASN A 450 -15.49 10.89 14.90
C ASN A 450 -16.29 9.65 15.30
N ARG A 451 -17.00 8.99 14.36
CA ARG A 451 -17.70 7.73 14.65
C ARG A 451 -16.78 6.60 15.15
N GLY A 452 -15.46 6.69 14.93
CA GLY A 452 -14.45 5.81 15.55
C GLY A 452 -13.68 6.42 16.73
N ALA A 453 -13.67 7.75 16.89
CA ALA A 453 -12.81 8.42 17.88
C ALA A 453 -13.43 8.58 19.27
N TRP A 454 -14.75 8.37 19.42
CA TRP A 454 -15.38 8.25 20.75
C TRP A 454 -14.87 7.04 21.54
N GLY A 455 -14.30 6.03 20.87
CA GLY A 455 -13.54 4.96 21.54
C GLY A 455 -12.21 5.46 22.14
N PHE A 456 -11.64 6.54 21.62
CA PHE A 456 -10.30 7.03 21.99
C PHE A 456 -10.34 8.17 23.03
N LEU A 457 -11.41 8.96 23.09
CA LEU A 457 -11.57 9.99 24.14
C LEU A 457 -12.14 9.43 25.45
N ALA A 458 -12.80 8.26 25.42
CA ALA A 458 -13.08 7.49 26.63
C ALA A 458 -11.80 6.89 27.27
N LEU A 459 -10.69 6.81 26.53
CA LEU A 459 -9.41 6.27 26.99
C LEU A 459 -8.50 7.29 27.71
N LEU A 460 -8.77 8.59 27.60
CA LEU A 460 -7.98 9.63 28.30
C LEU A 460 -8.49 9.93 29.72
N GLY A 461 -9.71 9.51 30.06
CA GLY A 461 -10.25 9.57 31.43
C GLY A 461 -9.91 8.37 32.31
N VAL A 462 -9.27 7.33 31.77
CA VAL A 462 -9.04 6.04 32.46
C VAL A 462 -7.57 5.85 32.87
N PHE A 463 -6.73 6.86 32.69
CA PHE A 463 -5.30 6.78 33.06
C PHE A 463 -5.02 6.88 34.58
N TYR A 464 -6.05 6.80 35.44
CA TYR A 464 -5.88 6.84 36.90
C TYR A 464 -6.33 5.58 37.65
N ILE A 465 -6.84 4.54 36.99
CA ILE A 465 -7.18 3.29 37.70
C ILE A 465 -6.43 2.13 37.07
N LYS A 466 -5.13 2.10 37.37
CA LYS A 466 -4.27 0.94 37.24
C LYS A 466 -4.34 0.18 38.57
N CYS A 467 -4.42 -1.14 38.47
CA CYS A 467 -4.59 -2.12 39.56
C CYS A 467 -6.04 -2.27 40.03
N VAL A 468 -6.76 -3.23 39.43
CA VAL A 468 -7.58 -4.27 40.08
C VAL A 468 -8.56 -4.87 39.04
N ARG A 469 -8.54 -6.21 38.93
CA ARG A 469 -9.53 -7.15 38.35
C ARG A 469 -9.52 -7.47 36.85
N ASN A 470 -8.76 -8.54 36.54
CA ASN A 470 -8.76 -9.35 35.31
C ASN A 470 -10.04 -10.17 35.03
N ALA A 471 -11.13 -10.03 35.80
CA ALA A 471 -12.37 -10.79 35.55
C ALA A 471 -13.47 -9.98 34.82
N ALA A 472 -13.51 -8.65 35.02
CA ALA A 472 -14.61 -7.83 34.49
C ALA A 472 -14.48 -7.51 32.99
N VAL A 473 -13.26 -7.54 32.44
CA VAL A 473 -13.01 -7.28 31.01
C VAL A 473 -13.49 -8.45 30.14
N ALA A 474 -13.33 -9.69 30.61
CA ALA A 474 -13.86 -10.88 29.94
C ALA A 474 -15.41 -10.87 29.89
N ASP A 475 -16.07 -10.46 30.98
CA ASP A 475 -17.54 -10.36 31.01
C ASP A 475 -18.09 -9.17 30.20
N ALA A 476 -17.35 -8.04 30.15
CA ALA A 476 -17.71 -6.90 29.28
C ALA A 476 -17.52 -7.23 27.78
N LEU A 477 -16.48 -7.98 27.41
CA LEU A 477 -16.27 -8.49 26.04
C LEU A 477 -17.33 -9.52 25.65
N ARG A 478 -17.72 -10.42 26.58
CA ARG A 478 -18.86 -11.34 26.40
C ARG A 478 -20.20 -10.60 26.21
N ALA A 479 -20.36 -9.41 26.78
CA ALA A 479 -21.54 -8.57 26.59
C ALA A 479 -21.55 -7.82 25.24
N GLY A 480 -20.39 -7.44 24.69
CA GLY A 480 -20.25 -6.82 23.35
C GLY A 480 -20.65 -7.76 22.20
N LEU A 481 -20.53 -9.08 22.41
CA LEU A 481 -20.94 -10.11 21.46
C LEU A 481 -22.45 -10.16 21.19
N ARG A 482 -23.31 -9.52 22.01
CA ARG A 482 -24.78 -9.58 21.88
C ARG A 482 -25.30 -9.19 20.48
N GLY A 483 -24.56 -8.36 19.73
CA GLY A 483 -24.93 -7.95 18.37
C GLY A 483 -24.66 -9.01 17.27
N LEU A 484 -23.70 -9.91 17.48
CA LEU A 484 -23.26 -10.92 16.50
C LEU A 484 -23.55 -12.36 16.95
N ARG A 485 -23.87 -12.57 18.22
CA ARG A 485 -24.17 -13.88 18.81
C ARG A 485 -25.44 -14.47 18.20
N THR A 486 -25.29 -15.65 17.62
CA THR A 486 -26.34 -16.44 16.92
C THR A 486 -26.37 -17.85 17.50
N GLN A 487 -26.30 -17.94 18.83
CA GLN A 487 -26.35 -19.22 19.53
C GLN A 487 -27.68 -19.93 19.27
N ASN A 488 -27.65 -21.26 19.37
CA ASN A 488 -28.79 -22.14 19.15
C ASN A 488 -29.45 -22.05 17.77
N SER A 489 -28.89 -21.28 16.83
CA SER A 489 -29.53 -21.02 15.54
C SER A 489 -28.67 -21.48 14.36
N ALA A 490 -29.32 -22.05 13.36
CA ALA A 490 -28.82 -22.21 11.99
C ALA A 490 -29.36 -21.06 11.12
N PHE A 491 -28.72 -20.78 9.99
CA PHE A 491 -29.24 -19.82 9.00
C PHE A 491 -29.73 -20.57 7.77
N ILE A 492 -31.05 -20.73 7.67
CA ILE A 492 -31.73 -21.62 6.73
C ILE A 492 -32.88 -20.86 6.08
N ASP A 493 -33.00 -20.95 4.76
CA ASP A 493 -34.06 -20.29 3.99
C ASP A 493 -34.13 -18.77 4.24
N GLY A 494 -32.97 -18.15 4.43
CA GLY A 494 -32.86 -16.71 4.69
C GLY A 494 -33.31 -16.26 6.08
N ARG A 495 -33.55 -17.20 7.01
CA ARG A 495 -33.98 -16.93 8.39
C ARG A 495 -33.11 -17.66 9.41
N TRP A 496 -33.02 -17.10 10.61
CA TRP A 496 -32.40 -17.76 11.75
C TRP A 496 -33.41 -18.75 12.35
N LEU A 497 -33.05 -20.02 12.41
CA LEU A 497 -33.89 -21.10 12.92
C LEU A 497 -33.22 -21.81 14.08
N GLU A 498 -33.94 -21.98 15.17
CA GLU A 498 -33.56 -22.91 16.23
C GLU A 498 -33.88 -24.35 15.81
N THR A 499 -33.03 -25.29 16.22
CA THR A 499 -33.19 -26.72 15.94
C THR A 499 -33.59 -27.47 17.20
N GLU A 500 -34.21 -28.64 17.05
CA GLU A 500 -34.67 -29.45 18.19
C GLU A 500 -33.53 -29.88 19.12
N THR A 501 -32.33 -30.07 18.56
CA THR A 501 -31.14 -30.43 19.33
C THR A 501 -30.04 -29.40 19.10
N THR A 502 -29.13 -29.30 20.06
CA THR A 502 -27.95 -28.42 19.99
C THR A 502 -26.70 -29.22 20.37
N PHE A 503 -25.53 -28.64 20.15
CA PHE A 503 -24.27 -29.18 20.66
C PHE A 503 -23.41 -28.11 21.29
N ASP A 504 -22.62 -28.53 22.28
CA ASP A 504 -21.68 -27.64 22.97
C ASP A 504 -20.48 -27.31 22.09
N VAL A 505 -20.10 -26.03 22.17
CA VAL A 505 -18.88 -25.41 21.68
C VAL A 505 -18.05 -25.02 22.90
N TYR A 506 -16.79 -25.41 22.91
CA TYR A 506 -15.89 -25.25 24.07
C TYR A 506 -14.94 -24.08 23.84
N ASP A 507 -14.54 -23.40 24.91
CA ASP A 507 -13.39 -22.50 24.92
C ASP A 507 -12.13 -23.34 25.14
N PRO A 508 -11.23 -23.46 24.14
CA PRO A 508 -10.05 -24.31 24.24
C PRO A 508 -9.06 -23.88 25.34
N SER A 509 -9.11 -22.61 25.77
CA SER A 509 -8.21 -22.08 26.82
C SER A 509 -8.61 -22.54 28.21
N THR A 510 -9.86 -22.97 28.39
CA THR A 510 -10.40 -23.34 29.71
C THR A 510 -10.97 -24.76 29.76
N GLY A 511 -11.27 -25.36 28.59
CA GLY A 511 -11.99 -26.63 28.49
C GLY A 511 -13.47 -26.53 28.87
N GLN A 512 -14.00 -25.32 29.09
CA GLN A 512 -15.39 -25.10 29.50
C GLN A 512 -16.29 -24.80 28.28
N VAL A 513 -17.60 -25.02 28.44
CA VAL A 513 -18.58 -24.70 27.40
C VAL A 513 -18.68 -23.18 27.22
N LEU A 514 -18.32 -22.70 26.03
CA LEU A 514 -18.46 -21.31 25.59
C LEU A 514 -19.93 -20.98 25.25
N GLY A 515 -20.64 -21.96 24.70
CA GLY A 515 -22.06 -21.90 24.39
C GLY A 515 -22.48 -23.03 23.47
N THR A 516 -23.69 -22.94 22.94
CA THR A 516 -24.32 -24.00 22.13
C THR A 516 -24.64 -23.52 20.71
N ALA A 517 -24.44 -24.41 19.74
CA ALA A 517 -24.82 -24.21 18.35
C ALA A 517 -25.95 -25.17 17.96
N ALA A 518 -26.75 -24.77 16.98
CA ALA A 518 -27.79 -25.63 16.40
C ALA A 518 -27.20 -26.96 15.91
N ASN A 519 -27.92 -28.06 16.10
CA ASN A 519 -27.58 -29.34 15.50
C ASN A 519 -28.64 -29.69 14.45
N SER A 520 -28.39 -29.22 13.22
CA SER A 520 -29.33 -29.34 12.11
C SER A 520 -29.49 -30.81 11.69
N ASN A 521 -30.72 -31.20 11.40
CA ASN A 521 -31.06 -32.55 10.93
C ASN A 521 -31.06 -32.64 9.38
N MET A 522 -31.39 -33.81 8.83
CA MET A 522 -31.42 -34.04 7.39
C MET A 522 -32.45 -33.14 6.66
N GLU A 523 -33.63 -32.96 7.25
CA GLU A 523 -34.69 -32.11 6.69
C GLU A 523 -34.23 -30.65 6.58
N ASN A 524 -33.53 -30.13 7.60
CA ASN A 524 -32.94 -28.80 7.58
C ASN A 524 -31.93 -28.63 6.45
N MET A 525 -31.04 -29.61 6.25
CA MET A 525 -30.06 -29.61 5.16
C MET A 525 -30.73 -29.64 3.78
N GLN A 526 -31.71 -30.53 3.58
CA GLN A 526 -32.44 -30.63 2.32
C GLN A 526 -33.23 -29.35 2.01
N THR A 527 -33.85 -28.74 3.02
CA THR A 527 -34.55 -27.44 2.91
C THR A 527 -33.59 -26.34 2.49
N ALA A 528 -32.39 -26.27 3.09
CA ALA A 528 -31.37 -25.30 2.73
C ALA A 528 -30.92 -25.45 1.26
N ILE A 529 -30.69 -26.68 0.82
CA ILE A 529 -30.27 -27.00 -0.56
C ILE A 529 -31.36 -26.61 -1.57
N GLN A 530 -32.62 -27.00 -1.31
CA GLN A 530 -33.75 -26.66 -2.18
C GLN A 530 -33.95 -25.15 -2.25
N SER A 531 -33.88 -24.46 -1.11
CA SER A 531 -34.01 -23.00 -1.04
C SER A 531 -32.90 -22.29 -1.83
N ALA A 532 -31.66 -22.75 -1.69
CA ALA A 532 -30.51 -22.21 -2.41
C ALA A 532 -30.63 -22.41 -3.92
N GLN A 533 -31.18 -23.53 -4.39
CA GLN A 533 -31.37 -23.80 -5.82
C GLN A 533 -32.27 -22.77 -6.50
N THR A 534 -33.43 -22.45 -5.90
CA THR A 534 -34.34 -21.43 -6.43
C THR A 534 -33.70 -20.05 -6.37
N ALA A 535 -33.10 -19.71 -5.21
CA ALA A 535 -32.52 -18.39 -4.99
C ALA A 535 -31.30 -18.11 -5.89
N GLN A 536 -30.51 -19.13 -6.21
CA GLN A 536 -29.34 -18.99 -7.09
C GLN A 536 -29.72 -18.50 -8.49
N GLN A 537 -30.77 -19.08 -9.07
CA GLN A 537 -31.24 -18.72 -10.40
C GLN A 537 -31.72 -17.27 -10.45
N GLU A 538 -32.54 -16.88 -9.47
CA GLU A 538 -33.03 -15.50 -9.34
C GLU A 538 -31.87 -14.53 -9.09
N TYR A 539 -30.92 -14.87 -8.21
CA TYR A 539 -29.77 -14.04 -7.89
C TYR A 539 -28.89 -13.77 -9.12
N PHE A 540 -28.57 -14.80 -9.90
CA PHE A 540 -27.76 -14.64 -11.09
C PHE A 540 -28.50 -13.85 -12.19
N ALA A 541 -29.79 -14.11 -12.39
CA ALA A 541 -30.59 -13.41 -13.39
C ALA A 541 -30.83 -11.94 -13.05
N SER A 542 -30.97 -11.60 -11.76
CA SER A 542 -31.28 -10.24 -11.30
C SER A 542 -30.04 -9.37 -11.00
N THR A 543 -28.83 -9.92 -11.09
CA THR A 543 -27.59 -9.17 -10.79
C THR A 543 -26.56 -9.24 -11.91
N THR A 544 -25.92 -8.10 -12.19
CA THR A 544 -24.70 -8.07 -13.01
C THR A 544 -23.49 -8.47 -12.18
N ALA A 545 -22.39 -8.87 -12.83
CA ALA A 545 -21.13 -9.15 -12.14
C ALA A 545 -20.63 -7.95 -11.30
N ALA A 546 -20.80 -6.73 -11.80
CA ALA A 546 -20.46 -5.51 -11.07
C ALA A 546 -21.34 -5.30 -9.83
N ALA A 547 -22.65 -5.60 -9.91
CA ALA A 547 -23.54 -5.53 -8.76
C ALA A 547 -23.17 -6.55 -7.68
N ARG A 548 -22.79 -7.78 -8.07
CA ARG A 548 -22.27 -8.79 -7.13
C ARG A 548 -20.96 -8.36 -6.49
N GLY A 549 -20.04 -7.77 -7.27
CA GLY A 549 -18.82 -7.15 -6.74
C GLY A 549 -19.12 -6.07 -5.71
N ALA A 550 -20.10 -5.20 -5.95
CA ALA A 550 -20.50 -4.17 -4.99
C ALA A 550 -21.08 -4.74 -3.69
N LEU A 551 -21.85 -5.84 -3.75
CA LEU A 551 -22.34 -6.54 -2.56
C LEU A 551 -21.18 -7.15 -1.75
N LEU A 552 -20.20 -7.77 -2.41
CA LEU A 552 -19.00 -8.28 -1.76
C LEU A 552 -18.21 -7.16 -1.09
N GLN A 553 -18.00 -6.02 -1.78
CA GLN A 553 -17.29 -4.88 -1.18
C GLN A 553 -18.00 -4.35 0.07
N LYS A 554 -19.34 -4.24 0.04
CA LYS A 554 -20.11 -3.84 1.23
C LYS A 554 -20.01 -4.86 2.36
N TRP A 555 -19.93 -6.16 2.04
CA TRP A 555 -19.71 -7.20 3.03
C TRP A 555 -18.31 -7.11 3.65
N HIS A 556 -17.27 -6.87 2.84
CA HIS A 556 -15.92 -6.57 3.32
C HIS A 556 -15.94 -5.40 4.33
N ASP A 557 -16.59 -4.29 3.96
CA ASP A 557 -16.64 -3.09 4.81
C ASP A 557 -17.31 -3.38 6.16
N LEU A 558 -18.35 -4.23 6.16
CA LEU A 558 -19.04 -4.67 7.39
C LEU A 558 -18.17 -5.62 8.23
N VAL A 559 -17.41 -6.52 7.62
CA VAL A 559 -16.44 -7.37 8.33
C VAL A 559 -15.37 -6.51 8.99
N MET A 560 -14.78 -5.57 8.26
CA MET A 560 -13.76 -4.66 8.80
C MET A 560 -14.32 -3.75 9.91
N ALA A 561 -15.56 -3.27 9.77
CA ALA A 561 -16.22 -2.49 10.81
C ALA A 561 -16.50 -3.28 12.10
N ASN A 562 -16.47 -4.61 12.06
CA ASN A 562 -16.69 -5.50 13.20
C ASN A 562 -15.45 -6.33 13.58
N ILE A 563 -14.26 -5.93 13.12
CA ILE A 563 -13.03 -6.72 13.26
C ILE A 563 -12.73 -7.11 14.72
N ASP A 564 -12.90 -6.20 15.68
CA ASP A 564 -12.62 -6.47 17.10
C ASP A 564 -13.57 -7.54 17.68
N ASN A 565 -14.86 -7.46 17.33
CA ASN A 565 -15.86 -8.42 17.81
C ASN A 565 -15.67 -9.79 17.16
N LEU A 566 -15.36 -9.83 15.87
CA LEU A 566 -15.09 -11.06 15.14
C LEU A 566 -13.79 -11.72 15.64
N ALA A 567 -12.73 -10.93 15.88
CA ALA A 567 -11.47 -11.44 16.41
C ALA A 567 -11.64 -11.99 17.83
N THR A 568 -12.41 -11.33 18.68
CA THR A 568 -12.73 -11.82 20.03
C THR A 568 -13.52 -13.13 19.98
N LEU A 569 -14.54 -13.20 19.11
CA LEU A 569 -15.34 -14.41 18.93
C LEU A 569 -14.49 -15.59 18.44
N LEU A 570 -13.68 -15.34 17.41
CA LEU A 570 -12.76 -16.31 16.83
C LEU A 570 -11.75 -16.81 17.87
N CYS A 571 -11.12 -15.90 18.61
CA CYS A 571 -10.18 -16.22 19.69
C CYS A 571 -10.81 -17.16 20.72
N LEU A 572 -12.03 -16.87 21.16
CA LEU A 572 -12.72 -17.65 22.19
C LEU A 572 -13.09 -19.07 21.73
N GLU A 573 -13.59 -19.26 20.50
CA GLU A 573 -13.99 -20.59 20.04
C GLU A 573 -12.83 -21.41 19.46
N ASN A 574 -11.78 -20.76 18.93
CA ASN A 574 -10.65 -21.44 18.29
C ASN A 574 -9.45 -21.64 19.23
N GLY A 575 -9.19 -20.69 20.14
CA GLY A 575 -8.04 -20.70 21.04
C GLY A 575 -6.84 -19.89 20.56
N LYS A 576 -6.71 -19.56 19.26
CA LYS A 576 -5.59 -18.71 18.79
C LYS A 576 -5.57 -17.36 19.49
N THR A 577 -4.40 -16.73 19.54
CA THR A 577 -4.24 -15.45 20.23
C THR A 577 -5.13 -14.37 19.60
N LEU A 578 -5.48 -13.34 20.39
CA LEU A 578 -6.30 -12.23 19.87
C LEU A 578 -5.62 -11.51 18.69
N VAL A 579 -4.28 -11.40 18.71
CA VAL A 579 -3.48 -10.82 17.63
C VAL A 579 -3.58 -11.66 16.35
N GLU A 580 -3.45 -12.98 16.47
CA GLU A 580 -3.64 -13.89 15.33
C GLU A 580 -5.09 -13.87 14.83
N SER A 581 -6.06 -13.79 15.73
CA SER A 581 -7.48 -13.67 15.37
C SER A 581 -7.75 -12.40 14.57
N HIS A 582 -7.21 -11.25 14.99
CA HIS A 582 -7.26 -10.01 14.21
C HIS A 582 -6.65 -10.16 12.82
N THR A 583 -5.48 -10.80 12.78
CA THR A 583 -4.76 -11.04 11.53
C THR A 583 -5.58 -11.94 10.59
N GLU A 584 -6.22 -12.99 11.13
CA GLU A 584 -7.10 -13.85 10.35
C GLU A 584 -8.35 -13.11 9.85
N ILE A 585 -9.04 -12.32 10.68
CA ILE A 585 -10.23 -11.59 10.20
C ILE A 585 -9.86 -10.62 9.06
N ALA A 586 -8.72 -9.93 9.17
CA ALA A 586 -8.21 -9.08 8.10
C ALA A 586 -7.85 -9.89 6.84
N TYR A 587 -7.21 -11.04 7.00
CA TYR A 587 -6.89 -11.96 5.92
C TYR A 587 -8.16 -12.55 5.26
N ALA A 588 -9.18 -12.88 6.05
CA ALA A 588 -10.46 -13.35 5.57
C ALA A 588 -11.18 -12.26 4.76
N ALA A 589 -11.14 -11.02 5.23
CA ALA A 589 -11.69 -9.86 4.54
C ALA A 589 -10.99 -9.58 3.20
N SER A 590 -9.68 -9.80 3.10
CA SER A 590 -8.94 -9.58 1.85
C SER A 590 -9.45 -10.44 0.70
N PHE A 591 -9.86 -11.69 0.94
CA PHE A 591 -10.52 -12.51 -0.08
C PHE A 591 -11.86 -11.92 -0.54
N ILE A 592 -12.65 -11.36 0.38
CA ILE A 592 -13.92 -10.72 0.04
C ILE A 592 -13.67 -9.54 -0.91
N SER A 593 -12.72 -8.67 -0.57
CA SER A 593 -12.38 -7.51 -1.41
C SER A 593 -11.73 -7.93 -2.74
N TRP A 594 -10.84 -8.93 -2.72
CA TRP A 594 -10.23 -9.46 -3.94
C TRP A 594 -11.29 -10.00 -4.91
N PHE A 595 -12.21 -10.84 -4.43
CA PHE A 595 -13.27 -11.38 -5.28
C PHE A 595 -14.38 -10.38 -5.62
N ALA A 596 -14.53 -9.31 -4.83
CA ALA A 596 -15.34 -8.16 -5.24
C ALA A 596 -14.80 -7.52 -6.52
N ALA A 597 -13.47 -7.41 -6.63
CA ALA A 597 -12.78 -6.93 -7.82
C ALA A 597 -12.73 -7.96 -8.95
N GLU A 598 -12.57 -9.25 -8.66
CA GLU A 598 -12.53 -10.29 -9.70
C GLU A 598 -13.91 -10.57 -10.32
N ALA A 599 -15.02 -10.34 -9.60
CA ALA A 599 -16.36 -10.56 -10.13
C ALA A 599 -16.59 -9.92 -11.53
N PRO A 600 -16.36 -8.60 -11.73
CA PRO A 600 -16.49 -7.98 -13.07
C PRO A 600 -15.39 -8.37 -14.07
N ARG A 601 -14.37 -9.15 -13.67
CA ARG A 601 -13.27 -9.65 -14.51
C ARG A 601 -13.47 -11.10 -14.96
N ALA A 602 -14.68 -11.64 -14.82
CA ALA A 602 -15.09 -12.95 -15.33
C ALA A 602 -15.17 -13.00 -16.87
N TYR A 603 -14.07 -12.66 -17.57
CA TYR A 603 -14.04 -12.58 -19.03
C TYR A 603 -14.18 -13.95 -19.68
N GLY A 604 -14.99 -14.01 -20.74
CA GLY A 604 -14.89 -15.03 -21.78
C GLY A 604 -13.91 -14.62 -22.87
N ASP A 605 -13.84 -15.40 -23.94
CA ASP A 605 -12.86 -15.28 -25.01
C ASP A 605 -13.57 -15.26 -26.37
N THR A 606 -13.01 -14.55 -27.36
CA THR A 606 -13.36 -14.73 -28.77
C THR A 606 -12.27 -15.57 -29.43
N ILE A 607 -12.67 -16.60 -30.18
CA ILE A 607 -11.77 -17.60 -30.76
C ILE A 607 -11.95 -17.57 -32.29
N PRO A 608 -10.87 -17.36 -33.07
CA PRO A 608 -10.94 -17.45 -34.53
C PRO A 608 -11.43 -18.82 -34.98
N SER A 609 -12.45 -18.85 -35.83
CA SER A 609 -12.96 -20.09 -36.42
C SER A 609 -12.15 -20.48 -37.66
N SER A 610 -11.91 -21.78 -37.85
CA SER A 610 -11.39 -22.34 -39.11
C SER A 610 -12.47 -22.43 -40.21
N THR A 611 -13.74 -22.23 -39.85
CA THR A 611 -14.88 -22.23 -40.78
C THR A 611 -15.24 -20.79 -41.14
N MET A 612 -15.42 -20.51 -42.43
CA MET A 612 -15.84 -19.19 -42.93
C MET A 612 -17.16 -18.73 -42.31
N ASN A 613 -17.35 -17.41 -42.20
CA ASN A 613 -18.58 -16.77 -41.69
C ASN A 613 -19.04 -17.33 -40.33
N THR A 614 -18.09 -17.67 -39.46
CA THR A 614 -18.35 -18.28 -38.17
C THR A 614 -17.57 -17.57 -37.07
N VAL A 615 -18.26 -17.18 -36.01
CA VAL A 615 -17.68 -16.60 -34.80
C VAL A 615 -17.80 -17.60 -33.66
N ILE A 616 -16.70 -17.83 -32.94
CA ILE A 616 -16.69 -18.63 -31.71
C ILE A 616 -16.41 -17.69 -30.55
N MET A 617 -17.23 -17.78 -29.50
CA MET A 617 -17.02 -17.06 -28.25
C MET A 617 -17.26 -17.98 -27.05
N THR A 618 -16.63 -17.68 -25.91
CA THR A 618 -16.86 -18.37 -24.65
C THR A 618 -17.57 -17.47 -23.65
N LEU A 619 -18.41 -18.06 -22.80
CA LEU A 619 -19.07 -17.41 -21.67
C LEU A 619 -18.66 -18.14 -20.39
N LYS A 620 -18.50 -17.40 -19.28
CA LYS A 620 -18.29 -17.98 -17.95
C LYS A 620 -19.55 -17.83 -17.11
N GLU A 621 -20.18 -18.95 -16.79
CA GLU A 621 -21.44 -19.00 -16.04
C GLU A 621 -21.22 -19.69 -14.69
N PRO A 622 -21.97 -19.32 -13.62
CA PRO A 622 -21.86 -19.97 -12.33
C PRO A 622 -22.22 -21.47 -12.43
N VAL A 623 -21.54 -22.30 -11.64
CA VAL A 623 -21.84 -23.75 -11.60
C VAL A 623 -23.19 -24.07 -10.97
N GLY A 624 -23.76 -23.19 -10.14
CA GLY A 624 -25.05 -23.38 -9.47
C GLY A 624 -24.93 -23.34 -7.94
N VAL A 625 -25.57 -24.28 -7.24
CA VAL A 625 -25.46 -24.38 -5.77
C VAL A 625 -24.17 -25.09 -5.38
N CYS A 626 -23.43 -24.51 -4.44
CA CYS A 626 -22.15 -25.02 -3.95
C CYS A 626 -22.27 -25.50 -2.49
N GLY A 627 -21.90 -26.74 -2.23
CA GLY A 627 -21.73 -27.30 -0.89
C GLY A 627 -20.33 -26.97 -0.37
N ILE A 628 -20.26 -26.28 0.77
CA ILE A 628 -19.00 -25.77 1.34
C ILE A 628 -18.81 -26.41 2.72
N ILE A 629 -17.68 -27.08 2.92
CA ILE A 629 -17.32 -27.67 4.22
C ILE A 629 -15.94 -27.14 4.60
N THR A 630 -15.82 -26.49 5.76
CA THR A 630 -14.59 -25.83 6.21
C THR A 630 -14.02 -26.46 7.50
N PRO A 631 -12.70 -26.32 7.75
CA PRO A 631 -12.04 -26.79 8.96
C PRO A 631 -12.10 -25.72 10.06
N TRP A 632 -11.63 -26.10 11.25
CA TRP A 632 -11.59 -25.26 12.45
C TRP A 632 -10.33 -24.41 12.58
N ASN A 633 -9.24 -24.68 11.87
CA ASN A 633 -7.95 -24.01 12.09
C ASN A 633 -7.95 -22.53 11.65
N PHE A 634 -8.65 -22.19 10.56
CA PHE A 634 -8.90 -20.81 10.12
C PHE A 634 -10.41 -20.61 9.82
N PRO A 635 -11.24 -20.51 10.86
CA PRO A 635 -12.71 -20.48 10.74
C PRO A 635 -13.25 -19.33 9.88
N ALA A 636 -12.60 -18.17 9.88
CA ALA A 636 -13.02 -17.04 9.06
C ALA A 636 -12.47 -17.15 7.63
N ALA A 637 -11.15 -17.34 7.51
CA ALA A 637 -10.50 -17.28 6.21
C ALA A 637 -10.92 -18.43 5.29
N MET A 638 -11.08 -19.64 5.80
CA MET A 638 -11.51 -20.80 4.98
C MET A 638 -12.93 -20.64 4.46
N ILE A 639 -13.79 -19.92 5.19
CA ILE A 639 -15.13 -19.61 4.73
C ILE A 639 -15.08 -18.56 3.64
N THR A 640 -14.45 -17.42 3.88
CA THR A 640 -14.45 -16.30 2.91
C THR A 640 -13.72 -16.65 1.62
N ARG A 641 -12.63 -17.44 1.70
CA ARG A 641 -11.90 -18.01 0.55
C ARG A 641 -12.79 -18.81 -0.40
N LYS A 642 -13.83 -19.46 0.13
CA LYS A 642 -14.74 -20.31 -0.66
C LYS A 642 -16.01 -19.57 -1.06
N ILE A 643 -16.63 -18.84 -0.15
CA ILE A 643 -17.93 -18.22 -0.42
C ILE A 643 -17.82 -16.91 -1.21
N ALA A 644 -16.76 -16.12 -1.03
CA ALA A 644 -16.58 -14.90 -1.81
C ALA A 644 -16.47 -15.15 -3.33
N PRO A 645 -15.63 -16.09 -3.84
CA PRO A 645 -15.60 -16.39 -5.26
C PRO A 645 -16.89 -17.03 -5.76
N ALA A 646 -17.55 -17.89 -4.96
CA ALA A 646 -18.83 -18.49 -5.31
C ALA A 646 -19.91 -17.42 -5.54
N LEU A 647 -20.07 -16.52 -4.57
CA LEU A 647 -21.04 -15.42 -4.65
C LEU A 647 -20.69 -14.46 -5.79
N GLY A 648 -19.41 -14.12 -5.97
CA GLY A 648 -18.94 -13.28 -7.08
C GLY A 648 -19.26 -13.88 -8.45
N ALA A 649 -19.10 -15.19 -8.61
CA ALA A 649 -19.47 -15.92 -9.82
C ALA A 649 -20.99 -15.96 -10.07
N GLY A 650 -21.81 -15.79 -9.03
CA GLY A 650 -23.28 -15.88 -9.09
C GLY A 650 -23.85 -17.21 -8.59
N CYS A 651 -23.09 -17.96 -7.80
CA CYS A 651 -23.54 -19.19 -7.14
C CYS A 651 -24.33 -18.87 -5.86
N ALA A 652 -25.06 -19.87 -5.35
CA ALA A 652 -25.52 -19.90 -3.95
C ALA A 652 -24.68 -20.91 -3.16
N VAL A 653 -24.57 -20.72 -1.84
CA VAL A 653 -23.72 -21.54 -0.97
C VAL A 653 -24.51 -22.17 0.17
N VAL A 654 -24.22 -23.45 0.44
CA VAL A 654 -24.67 -24.18 1.62
C VAL A 654 -23.45 -24.58 2.42
N VAL A 655 -23.22 -23.91 3.54
CA VAL A 655 -22.00 -24.01 4.34
C VAL A 655 -22.25 -24.88 5.56
N LYS A 656 -21.48 -25.95 5.72
CA LYS A 656 -21.34 -26.69 6.98
C LYS A 656 -20.05 -26.25 7.67
N PRO A 657 -20.12 -25.40 8.72
CA PRO A 657 -18.94 -24.99 9.46
C PRO A 657 -18.42 -26.13 10.35
N PRO A 658 -17.16 -26.08 10.82
CA PRO A 658 -16.67 -26.97 11.87
C PRO A 658 -17.54 -26.87 13.13
N SER A 659 -17.68 -27.98 13.85
CA SER A 659 -18.45 -28.02 15.11
C SER A 659 -17.73 -27.35 16.27
N GLU A 660 -16.42 -27.21 16.16
CA GLU A 660 -15.54 -26.62 17.14
C GLU A 660 -15.59 -25.09 17.07
N THR A 661 -15.79 -24.52 15.88
CA THR A 661 -15.77 -23.06 15.67
C THR A 661 -16.92 -22.57 14.77
N PRO A 662 -18.20 -22.84 15.10
CA PRO A 662 -19.33 -22.49 14.25
C PRO A 662 -19.74 -21.01 14.34
N PHE A 663 -19.38 -20.29 15.40
CA PHE A 663 -19.94 -18.96 15.66
C PHE A 663 -19.38 -17.89 14.72
N THR A 664 -18.09 -17.94 14.37
CA THR A 664 -17.49 -17.03 13.38
C THR A 664 -18.16 -17.17 12.01
N ALA A 665 -18.48 -18.40 11.60
CA ALA A 665 -19.20 -18.68 10.35
C ALA A 665 -20.58 -18.00 10.31
N LEU A 666 -21.36 -18.18 11.39
CA LEU A 666 -22.69 -17.60 11.52
C LEU A 666 -22.62 -16.06 11.57
N ALA A 667 -21.63 -15.49 12.29
CA ALA A 667 -21.41 -14.05 12.33
C ALA A 667 -21.08 -13.48 10.93
N LEU A 668 -20.23 -14.15 10.15
CA LEU A 668 -19.91 -13.76 8.78
C LEU A 668 -21.14 -13.80 7.87
N ALA A 669 -21.99 -14.83 7.99
CA ALA A 669 -23.25 -14.92 7.24
C ALA A 669 -24.24 -13.80 7.61
N LYS A 670 -24.34 -13.46 8.91
CA LYS A 670 -25.15 -12.32 9.36
C LYS A 670 -24.71 -11.02 8.68
N LEU A 671 -23.40 -10.79 8.59
CA LEU A 671 -22.85 -9.61 7.92
C LEU A 671 -23.06 -9.65 6.40
N ALA A 672 -23.04 -10.82 5.77
CA ALA A 672 -23.34 -10.96 4.34
C ALA A 672 -24.80 -10.57 4.04
N VAL A 673 -25.75 -11.04 4.85
CA VAL A 673 -27.17 -10.65 4.73
C VAL A 673 -27.34 -9.14 4.95
N GLN A 674 -26.66 -8.57 5.94
CA GLN A 674 -26.67 -7.13 6.19
C GLN A 674 -26.04 -6.32 5.03
N ALA A 675 -25.07 -6.90 4.32
CA ALA A 675 -24.52 -6.31 3.10
C ALA A 675 -25.56 -6.22 1.98
N GLY A 676 -26.58 -7.07 2.01
CA GLY A 676 -27.68 -7.09 1.05
C GLY A 676 -27.68 -8.30 0.14
N PHE A 677 -26.86 -9.33 0.43
CA PHE A 677 -27.05 -10.63 -0.22
C PHE A 677 -28.44 -11.17 0.12
N PRO A 678 -29.20 -11.69 -0.86
CA PRO A 678 -30.46 -12.37 -0.55
C PRO A 678 -30.19 -13.52 0.42
N GLY A 679 -30.89 -13.56 1.56
CA GLY A 679 -30.59 -14.52 2.62
C GLY A 679 -30.60 -15.97 2.15
N ARG A 680 -31.45 -16.31 1.18
CA ARG A 680 -31.55 -17.67 0.62
C ARG A 680 -30.35 -18.11 -0.24
N VAL A 681 -29.46 -17.18 -0.62
CA VAL A 681 -28.22 -17.45 -1.39
C VAL A 681 -27.06 -17.86 -0.46
N VAL A 682 -27.14 -17.57 0.83
CA VAL A 682 -26.12 -17.93 1.83
C VAL A 682 -26.79 -18.74 2.94
N GLN A 683 -26.52 -20.04 3.01
CA GLN A 683 -27.06 -20.92 4.04
C GLN A 683 -25.91 -21.40 4.95
N VAL A 684 -26.11 -21.41 6.27
CA VAL A 684 -25.11 -21.92 7.23
C VAL A 684 -25.79 -22.94 8.14
N ILE A 685 -25.32 -24.19 8.06
CA ILE A 685 -25.96 -25.39 8.62
C ILE A 685 -25.00 -26.06 9.62
N PRO A 686 -24.93 -25.59 10.88
CA PRO A 686 -24.17 -26.28 11.91
C PRO A 686 -24.79 -27.64 12.21
N THR A 687 -23.96 -28.69 12.26
CA THR A 687 -24.34 -30.06 12.61
C THR A 687 -23.10 -30.86 13.01
N LYS A 688 -23.24 -31.77 13.99
CA LYS A 688 -22.24 -32.80 14.31
C LYS A 688 -22.52 -34.12 13.60
N ASP A 689 -23.69 -34.26 12.97
CA ASP A 689 -24.07 -35.47 12.26
C ASP A 689 -23.38 -35.54 10.89
N ARG A 690 -22.52 -36.55 10.74
CA ARG A 690 -21.77 -36.78 9.49
C ARG A 690 -22.67 -37.21 8.34
N SER A 691 -23.78 -37.88 8.60
CA SER A 691 -24.75 -38.29 7.57
C SER A 691 -25.43 -37.06 6.97
N VAL A 692 -25.85 -36.11 7.83
CA VAL A 692 -26.42 -34.83 7.41
C VAL A 692 -25.38 -33.99 6.65
N ALA A 693 -24.15 -33.89 7.16
CA ALA A 693 -23.09 -33.16 6.46
C ALA A 693 -22.75 -33.77 5.08
N SER A 694 -22.83 -35.09 4.94
CA SER A 694 -22.53 -35.79 3.68
C SER A 694 -23.62 -35.60 2.61
N GLU A 695 -24.80 -35.09 2.98
CA GLU A 695 -25.87 -34.77 2.03
C GLU A 695 -25.39 -33.80 0.96
N VAL A 696 -24.55 -32.81 1.32
CA VAL A 696 -23.99 -31.86 0.33
C VAL A 696 -23.12 -32.55 -0.73
N ALA A 697 -22.64 -33.77 -0.45
CA ALA A 697 -21.83 -34.55 -1.38
C ALA A 697 -22.64 -35.49 -2.27
N VAL A 698 -23.83 -35.91 -1.84
CA VAL A 698 -24.69 -36.85 -2.58
C VAL A 698 -25.84 -36.17 -3.32
N ASN A 699 -26.35 -35.05 -2.79
CA ASN A 699 -27.53 -34.39 -3.35
C ASN A 699 -27.28 -33.86 -4.78
N PRO A 700 -28.15 -34.17 -5.75
CA PRO A 700 -27.95 -33.79 -7.16
C PRO A 700 -28.12 -32.29 -7.45
N LEU A 701 -28.73 -31.52 -6.54
CA LEU A 701 -28.86 -30.06 -6.66
C LEU A 701 -27.53 -29.34 -6.36
N ILE A 702 -26.64 -29.97 -5.59
CA ILE A 702 -25.28 -29.47 -5.40
C ILE A 702 -24.45 -29.74 -6.66
N ARG A 703 -23.99 -28.67 -7.30
CA ARG A 703 -23.19 -28.74 -8.53
C ARG A 703 -21.70 -28.65 -8.29
N LYS A 704 -21.30 -28.16 -7.11
CA LYS A 704 -19.90 -28.11 -6.68
C LYS A 704 -19.75 -28.38 -5.19
N ILE A 705 -18.73 -29.15 -4.82
CA ILE A 705 -18.22 -29.23 -3.45
C ILE A 705 -16.91 -28.47 -3.35
N SER A 706 -16.75 -27.67 -2.29
CA SER A 706 -15.44 -27.18 -1.86
C SER A 706 -15.20 -27.60 -0.41
N PHE A 707 -14.18 -28.41 -0.20
CA PHE A 707 -13.82 -28.94 1.11
C PHE A 707 -12.38 -28.58 1.46
N THR A 708 -12.16 -28.13 2.69
CA THR A 708 -10.83 -28.09 3.31
C THR A 708 -10.84 -28.94 4.58
N GLY A 709 -9.85 -29.80 4.76
CA GLY A 709 -9.70 -30.64 5.95
C GLY A 709 -8.86 -31.89 5.72
N SER A 710 -9.01 -32.92 6.55
CA SER A 710 -8.15 -34.11 6.46
C SER A 710 -8.29 -34.86 5.13
N THR A 711 -7.18 -35.42 4.64
CA THR A 711 -7.11 -36.21 3.40
C THR A 711 -8.11 -37.37 3.37
N ARG A 712 -8.25 -38.10 4.49
CA ARG A 712 -9.19 -39.21 4.62
C ARG A 712 -10.65 -38.80 4.36
N VAL A 713 -11.07 -37.65 4.90
CA VAL A 713 -12.43 -37.13 4.69
C VAL A 713 -12.58 -36.59 3.26
N GLY A 714 -11.55 -35.92 2.72
CA GLY A 714 -11.52 -35.46 1.34
C GLY A 714 -11.74 -36.59 0.33
N LYS A 715 -11.01 -37.70 0.47
CA LYS A 715 -11.18 -38.91 -0.35
C LYS A 715 -12.60 -39.49 -0.25
N ALA A 716 -13.17 -39.53 0.95
CA ALA A 716 -14.53 -40.01 1.16
C ALA A 716 -15.57 -39.11 0.46
N LEU A 717 -15.43 -37.78 0.58
CA LEU A 717 -16.30 -36.82 -0.09
C LEU A 717 -16.15 -36.89 -1.62
N ALA A 718 -14.93 -37.06 -2.14
CA ALA A 718 -14.69 -37.24 -3.57
C ALA A 718 -15.38 -38.50 -4.11
N LYS A 719 -15.30 -39.61 -3.36
CA LYS A 719 -16.00 -40.87 -3.69
C LYS A 719 -17.52 -40.68 -3.75
N LEU A 720 -18.10 -39.95 -2.81
CA LEU A 720 -19.54 -39.63 -2.82
C LEU A 720 -19.90 -38.70 -3.98
N ALA A 721 -19.08 -37.69 -4.25
CA ALA A 721 -19.29 -36.69 -5.30
C ALA A 721 -19.32 -37.33 -6.71
N ALA A 722 -18.52 -38.38 -6.92
CA ALA A 722 -18.47 -39.14 -8.17
C ALA A 722 -19.85 -39.69 -8.61
N GLY A 723 -20.76 -39.96 -7.67
CA GLY A 723 -22.10 -40.44 -7.95
C GLY A 723 -22.96 -39.50 -8.81
N SER A 724 -22.62 -38.21 -8.90
CA SER A 724 -23.30 -37.27 -9.80
C SER A 724 -22.36 -36.39 -10.62
N LEU A 725 -21.06 -36.73 -10.66
CA LEU A 725 -20.03 -35.99 -11.41
C LEU A 725 -20.01 -34.47 -11.15
N LYS A 726 -20.33 -34.05 -9.92
CA LYS A 726 -20.28 -32.65 -9.50
C LYS A 726 -18.82 -32.16 -9.40
N LYS A 727 -18.57 -30.87 -9.64
CA LYS A 727 -17.21 -30.30 -9.56
C LYS A 727 -16.72 -30.37 -8.11
N VAL A 728 -15.45 -30.70 -7.88
CA VAL A 728 -14.90 -30.81 -6.52
C VAL A 728 -13.62 -30.00 -6.43
N SER A 729 -13.46 -29.24 -5.35
CA SER A 729 -12.17 -28.68 -4.93
C SER A 729 -11.86 -29.20 -3.54
N LEU A 730 -10.66 -29.74 -3.38
CA LEU A 730 -10.16 -30.33 -2.13
C LEU A 730 -8.84 -29.66 -1.79
N GLU A 731 -8.78 -29.04 -0.62
CA GLU A 731 -7.53 -28.63 0.02
C GLU A 731 -7.35 -29.53 1.24
N LEU A 732 -6.38 -30.44 1.17
CA LEU A 732 -6.22 -31.52 2.13
C LEU A 732 -4.95 -31.37 2.97
N GLY A 733 -4.61 -32.40 3.75
CA GLY A 733 -3.45 -32.37 4.64
C GLY A 733 -2.15 -32.06 3.90
N GLY A 734 -1.21 -31.45 4.61
CA GLY A 734 0.14 -31.21 4.14
C GLY A 734 1.18 -31.88 5.04
N ASN A 735 2.40 -32.01 4.53
CA ASN A 735 3.58 -32.20 5.37
C ASN A 735 4.69 -31.34 4.78
N ALA A 736 4.67 -30.04 5.11
CA ALA A 736 5.41 -29.03 4.37
C ALA A 736 6.91 -29.13 4.69
N PRO A 737 7.77 -29.44 3.71
CA PRO A 737 9.21 -29.36 3.92
C PRO A 737 9.59 -27.90 4.11
N PHE A 738 10.48 -27.65 5.07
CA PHE A 738 11.16 -26.38 5.21
C PHE A 738 12.66 -26.60 5.14
N ILE A 739 13.30 -26.09 4.10
CA ILE A 739 14.68 -26.44 3.75
C ILE A 739 15.60 -25.22 3.88
N VAL A 740 16.60 -25.27 4.76
CA VAL A 740 17.62 -24.23 4.90
C VAL A 740 18.93 -24.75 4.35
N PHE A 741 19.35 -24.20 3.22
CA PHE A 741 20.64 -24.50 2.62
C PHE A 741 21.79 -23.80 3.35
N GLU A 742 23.02 -24.26 3.11
CA GLU A 742 24.23 -23.70 3.71
C GLU A 742 24.50 -22.24 3.33
N ASP A 743 23.93 -21.77 2.21
CA ASP A 743 24.04 -20.39 1.74
C ASP A 743 22.86 -19.50 2.20
N ALA A 744 21.97 -20.02 3.03
CA ALA A 744 20.80 -19.32 3.54
C ALA A 744 21.17 -18.15 4.46
N ASP A 745 20.29 -17.15 4.50
CA ASP A 745 20.28 -16.18 5.58
C ASP A 745 19.64 -16.82 6.83
N LEU A 746 20.47 -17.13 7.82
CA LEU A 746 20.01 -17.84 9.02
C LEU A 746 19.05 -17.02 9.88
N ASP A 747 19.15 -15.69 9.87
CA ASP A 747 18.21 -14.87 10.62
C ASP A 747 16.82 -14.91 9.98
N LEU A 748 16.76 -14.87 8.65
CA LEU A 748 15.50 -15.04 7.92
C LEU A 748 14.96 -16.48 8.02
N ALA A 749 15.84 -17.47 8.06
CA ALA A 749 15.50 -18.88 8.14
C ALA A 749 15.02 -19.31 9.54
N VAL A 750 15.58 -18.75 10.63
CA VAL A 750 15.12 -19.02 12.02
C VAL A 750 13.74 -18.42 12.28
N GLU A 751 13.36 -17.37 11.55
CA GLU A 751 11.95 -16.95 11.47
C GLU A 751 11.07 -17.98 10.71
N GLY A 752 11.64 -19.11 10.25
CA GLY A 752 11.03 -20.01 9.28
C GLY A 752 11.11 -21.55 9.48
N ALA A 753 12.24 -22.26 9.79
CA ALA A 753 12.41 -23.76 10.06
C ALA A 753 13.71 -24.49 9.52
N MET A 754 13.70 -25.84 9.23
CA MET A 754 14.76 -26.95 9.21
C MET A 754 15.94 -26.97 8.16
N MET A 755 16.93 -27.92 8.13
CA MET A 755 18.40 -27.61 7.90
C MET A 755 19.46 -28.56 7.20
N THR A 756 20.64 -27.99 6.77
CA THR A 756 21.93 -28.65 6.33
C THR A 756 23.08 -28.76 7.37
N GLN A 757 23.97 -29.76 7.19
CA GLN A 757 25.04 -30.21 8.14
C GLN A 757 26.09 -29.20 8.68
N PRO A 758 26.64 -28.19 7.99
CA PRO A 758 27.59 -27.27 8.64
C PRO A 758 26.93 -26.23 9.55
N ILE A 759 25.60 -26.15 9.57
CA ILE A 759 24.85 -25.10 10.27
C ILE A 759 23.84 -25.66 11.30
N VAL A 760 23.62 -26.98 11.31
CA VAL A 760 22.58 -27.64 12.12
C VAL A 760 22.59 -27.17 13.58
N GLU A 761 23.74 -27.21 14.22
CA GLU A 761 23.84 -26.89 15.65
C GLU A 761 23.55 -25.40 15.92
N GLU A 762 24.06 -24.49 15.10
CA GLU A 762 23.91 -23.04 15.32
C GLU A 762 22.47 -22.57 15.11
N PHE A 763 21.79 -23.08 14.10
CA PHE A 763 20.37 -22.78 13.92
C PHE A 763 19.50 -23.52 14.92
N THR A 764 19.79 -24.79 15.25
CA THR A 764 19.03 -25.52 16.28
C THR A 764 19.04 -24.73 17.58
N ARG A 765 20.21 -24.21 17.97
CA ARG A 765 20.38 -23.31 19.10
C ARG A 765 19.53 -22.04 18.98
N ARG A 766 19.53 -21.36 17.82
CA ARG A 766 18.73 -20.13 17.59
C ARG A 766 17.22 -20.40 17.57
N LEU A 767 16.78 -21.51 16.97
CA LEU A 767 15.38 -21.92 16.94
C LEU A 767 14.89 -22.24 18.35
N VAL A 768 15.66 -23.02 19.13
CA VAL A 768 15.37 -23.31 20.54
C VAL A 768 15.21 -22.01 21.33
N GLN A 769 16.13 -21.05 21.15
CA GLN A 769 16.04 -19.75 21.82
C GLN A 769 14.74 -19.00 21.47
N ARG A 770 14.35 -18.95 20.19
CA ARG A 770 13.10 -18.30 19.77
C ARG A 770 11.85 -19.03 20.25
N VAL A 771 11.89 -20.36 20.28
CA VAL A 771 10.77 -21.17 20.79
C VAL A 771 10.59 -20.99 22.30
N GLN A 772 11.68 -20.85 23.06
CA GLN A 772 11.64 -20.56 24.50
C GLN A 772 11.11 -19.16 24.82
N GLU A 773 11.16 -18.22 23.88
CA GLU A 773 10.55 -16.89 24.01
C GLU A 773 9.02 -16.92 23.85
N LEU A 774 8.45 -18.03 23.33
CA LEU A 774 7.00 -18.17 23.19
C LEU A 774 6.32 -18.40 24.54
N LYS A 775 5.21 -17.68 24.75
CA LYS A 775 4.42 -17.73 25.97
C LYS A 775 3.09 -18.42 25.70
N CYS A 776 2.95 -19.64 26.21
CA CYS A 776 1.67 -20.32 26.27
C CYS A 776 0.73 -19.57 27.21
N GLY A 777 -0.51 -19.34 26.78
CA GLY A 777 -1.51 -18.70 27.61
C GLY A 777 -2.87 -18.60 26.93
N PRO A 778 -3.92 -18.21 27.67
CA PRO A 778 -5.24 -17.98 27.10
C PRO A 778 -5.18 -16.95 25.97
N GLY A 779 -5.88 -17.20 24.86
CA GLY A 779 -5.77 -16.36 23.66
C GLY A 779 -6.16 -14.89 23.86
N LEU A 780 -7.02 -14.59 24.85
CA LEU A 780 -7.42 -13.22 25.21
C LEU A 780 -6.40 -12.49 26.09
N GLU A 781 -5.40 -13.19 26.64
CA GLU A 781 -4.35 -12.57 27.42
C GLU A 781 -3.33 -11.89 26.48
N GLY A 782 -3.18 -10.57 26.58
CA GLY A 782 -2.32 -9.81 25.67
C GLY A 782 -0.83 -10.13 25.74
N SER A 783 -0.39 -10.95 26.69
CA SER A 783 0.99 -11.43 26.85
C SER A 783 1.25 -12.75 26.12
N ALA A 784 0.20 -13.51 25.79
CA ALA A 784 0.30 -14.83 25.18
C ALA A 784 0.71 -14.72 23.71
N THR A 785 1.71 -15.49 23.32
CA THR A 785 2.13 -15.63 21.91
C THR A 785 1.80 -17.00 21.34
N GLN A 786 1.38 -17.94 22.18
CA GLN A 786 0.91 -19.27 21.80
C GLN A 786 -0.38 -19.59 22.55
N GLY A 787 -1.48 -19.77 21.80
CA GLY A 787 -2.76 -20.23 22.34
C GLY A 787 -2.80 -21.75 22.57
N PRO A 788 -3.88 -22.26 23.20
CA PRO A 788 -4.17 -23.69 23.25
C PRO A 788 -4.39 -24.29 21.86
N LEU A 789 -4.28 -25.61 21.76
CA LEU A 789 -4.80 -26.38 20.65
C LEU A 789 -6.33 -26.47 20.71
N ILE A 790 -6.98 -26.84 19.61
CA ILE A 790 -8.45 -26.80 19.52
C ILE A 790 -9.18 -27.78 20.46
N ASN A 791 -8.57 -28.94 20.75
CA ASN A 791 -9.17 -29.99 21.57
C ASN A 791 -8.12 -30.94 22.16
N ALA A 792 -8.53 -31.77 23.12
CA ALA A 792 -7.67 -32.75 23.78
C ALA A 792 -7.01 -33.76 22.83
N ALA A 793 -7.71 -34.19 21.76
CA ALA A 793 -7.16 -35.14 20.80
C ALA A 793 -5.95 -34.56 20.04
N ALA A 794 -5.93 -33.25 19.78
CA ALA A 794 -4.78 -32.57 19.19
C ALA A 794 -3.57 -32.56 20.13
N VAL A 795 -3.78 -32.39 21.44
CA VAL A 795 -2.72 -32.47 22.46
C VAL A 795 -2.13 -33.88 22.50
N GLU A 796 -2.97 -34.91 22.55
CA GLU A 796 -2.50 -36.30 22.58
C GLU A 796 -1.74 -36.67 21.31
N LYS A 797 -2.17 -36.22 20.13
CA LYS A 797 -1.42 -36.49 18.88
C LYS A 797 0.01 -35.91 18.91
N VAL A 798 0.17 -34.69 19.44
CA VAL A 798 1.52 -34.10 19.58
C VAL A 798 2.37 -34.93 20.54
N LYS A 799 1.80 -35.39 21.66
CA LYS A 799 2.50 -36.26 22.62
C LYS A 799 2.90 -37.60 22.00
N GLU A 800 2.02 -38.21 21.21
CA GLU A 800 2.29 -39.46 20.48
C GLU A 800 3.47 -39.28 19.50
N HIS A 801 3.50 -38.18 18.73
CA HIS A 801 4.60 -37.89 17.80
C HIS A 801 5.93 -37.64 18.52
N ILE A 802 5.91 -36.94 19.66
CA ILE A 802 7.11 -36.72 20.49
C ILE A 802 7.60 -38.06 21.05
N ALA A 803 6.71 -38.89 21.59
CA ALA A 803 7.06 -40.19 22.16
C ALA A 803 7.63 -41.15 21.11
N ASP A 804 7.04 -41.19 19.90
CA ASP A 804 7.57 -41.98 18.78
C ASP A 804 8.99 -41.53 18.41
N ALA A 805 9.22 -40.23 18.27
CA ALA A 805 10.54 -39.70 17.93
C ALA A 805 11.59 -40.05 18.99
N VAL A 806 11.28 -39.85 20.28
CA VAL A 806 12.19 -40.20 21.39
C VAL A 806 12.45 -41.71 21.46
N SER A 807 11.45 -42.55 21.16
CA SER A 807 11.64 -44.00 21.10
C SER A 807 12.57 -44.47 19.97
N LYS A 808 12.85 -43.59 19.01
CA LYS A 808 13.72 -43.79 17.84
C LYS A 808 14.96 -42.89 17.90
N ASP A 809 15.43 -42.61 19.12
CA ASP A 809 16.67 -41.89 19.41
C ASP A 809 16.68 -40.39 19.06
N ALA A 810 15.52 -39.75 18.83
CA ALA A 810 15.45 -38.29 18.75
C ALA A 810 15.61 -37.64 20.13
N GLU A 811 16.20 -36.44 20.17
CA GLU A 811 16.38 -35.65 21.39
C GLU A 811 15.39 -34.48 21.45
N VAL A 812 14.67 -34.32 22.55
CA VAL A 812 13.85 -33.13 22.81
C VAL A 812 14.74 -31.99 23.31
N ARG A 813 14.88 -30.94 22.52
CA ARG A 813 15.73 -29.78 22.83
C ARG A 813 15.03 -28.73 23.68
N THR A 814 13.71 -28.61 23.56
CA THR A 814 12.85 -27.78 24.41
C THR A 814 11.38 -28.17 24.25
N GLY A 815 10.55 -27.91 25.27
CA GLY A 815 9.09 -28.08 25.22
C GLY A 815 8.60 -29.51 25.41
N GLY A 816 7.43 -29.81 24.83
CA GLY A 816 6.83 -31.16 24.83
C GLY A 816 6.00 -31.52 26.05
N VAL A 817 5.84 -30.60 26.99
CA VAL A 817 5.12 -30.81 28.25
C VAL A 817 3.82 -29.99 28.27
N VAL A 818 2.81 -30.50 28.96
CA VAL A 818 1.58 -29.75 29.25
C VAL A 818 1.85 -28.79 30.43
N PRO A 819 1.66 -27.46 30.26
CA PRO A 819 1.87 -26.50 31.35
C PRO A 819 0.73 -26.57 32.38
N GLU A 820 0.99 -27.20 33.53
CA GLU A 820 0.00 -27.44 34.60
C GLU A 820 -0.58 -26.13 35.16
N GLU A 821 0.21 -25.05 35.16
CA GLU A 821 -0.17 -23.72 35.66
C GLU A 821 -1.29 -23.04 34.85
N LEU A 822 -1.54 -23.49 33.61
CA LEU A 822 -2.61 -22.96 32.74
C LEU A 822 -3.95 -23.68 32.91
N GLY A 823 -4.04 -24.64 33.85
CA GLY A 823 -5.27 -25.34 34.20
C GLY A 823 -5.77 -26.31 33.11
N ASN A 824 -7.09 -26.46 33.00
CA ASN A 824 -7.72 -27.51 32.18
C ASN A 824 -7.86 -27.18 30.68
N GLY A 825 -7.18 -26.14 30.18
CA GLY A 825 -7.16 -25.84 28.76
C GLY A 825 -6.34 -26.86 27.95
N PHE A 826 -6.48 -26.83 26.63
CA PHE A 826 -5.82 -27.80 25.74
C PHE A 826 -4.42 -27.30 25.32
N PHE A 827 -3.53 -27.14 26.29
CA PHE A 827 -2.18 -26.61 26.07
C PHE A 827 -1.13 -27.71 25.88
N ILE A 828 -0.13 -27.42 25.04
CA ILE A 828 1.14 -28.15 24.99
C ILE A 828 2.25 -27.17 24.61
N GLN A 829 3.41 -27.26 25.26
CA GLN A 829 4.53 -26.38 24.98
C GLN A 829 5.06 -26.60 23.55
N PRO A 830 5.36 -25.52 22.79
CA PRO A 830 6.08 -25.61 21.55
C PRO A 830 7.38 -26.40 21.68
N THR A 831 7.57 -27.38 20.81
CA THR A 831 8.59 -28.42 20.95
C THR A 831 9.57 -28.38 19.79
N VAL A 832 10.86 -28.45 20.07
CA VAL A 832 11.91 -28.66 19.06
C VAL A 832 12.56 -30.00 19.35
N ILE A 833 12.66 -30.86 18.32
CA ILE A 833 13.38 -32.13 18.41
C ILE A 833 14.51 -32.16 17.39
N SER A 834 15.67 -32.68 17.79
CA SER A 834 16.83 -32.93 16.92
C SER A 834 17.01 -34.42 16.67
N GLY A 835 17.71 -34.76 15.58
CA GLY A 835 17.93 -36.14 15.17
C GLY A 835 16.70 -36.78 14.52
N ALA A 836 15.81 -35.99 13.91
CA ALA A 836 14.63 -36.54 13.25
C ALA A 836 15.02 -37.32 11.98
N THR A 837 14.41 -38.50 11.79
CA THR A 837 14.68 -39.39 10.65
C THR A 837 13.40 -39.77 9.91
N ALA A 838 13.55 -40.30 8.69
CA ALA A 838 12.42 -40.70 7.83
C ALA A 838 11.58 -41.87 8.40
N ASP A 839 12.08 -42.56 9.44
CA ASP A 839 11.39 -43.66 10.12
C ASP A 839 10.47 -43.19 11.26
N MET A 840 10.55 -41.91 11.64
CA MET A 840 9.70 -41.33 12.67
C MET A 840 8.33 -40.94 12.11
N ALA A 841 7.28 -41.05 12.93
CA ALA A 841 5.90 -40.75 12.53
C ALA A 841 5.77 -39.32 11.95
N VAL A 842 6.47 -38.36 12.55
CA VAL A 842 6.50 -36.95 12.13
C VAL A 842 6.98 -36.74 10.69
N ALA A 843 7.74 -37.68 10.12
CA ALA A 843 8.20 -37.62 8.72
C ALA A 843 7.09 -37.94 7.71
N ARG A 844 6.06 -38.70 8.13
CA ARG A 844 4.99 -39.19 7.23
C ARG A 844 3.60 -38.73 7.62
N GLU A 845 3.42 -38.30 8.87
CA GLU A 845 2.15 -37.86 9.41
C GLU A 845 2.17 -36.37 9.77
N GLU A 846 1.11 -35.66 9.37
CA GLU A 846 0.92 -34.25 9.75
C GLU A 846 0.64 -34.13 11.25
N THR A 847 1.57 -33.55 12.02
CA THR A 847 1.40 -33.37 13.48
C THR A 847 0.23 -32.45 13.83
N PHE A 848 0.06 -31.37 13.06
CA PHE A 848 -0.98 -30.35 13.27
C PHE A 848 -0.97 -29.71 14.68
N GLY A 849 0.24 -29.53 15.23
CA GLY A 849 0.52 -28.91 16.52
C GLY A 849 1.96 -28.37 16.57
N PRO A 850 2.38 -27.71 17.67
CA PRO A 850 3.62 -26.95 17.73
C PRO A 850 4.83 -27.87 17.97
N LEU A 851 5.18 -28.69 16.98
CA LEU A 851 6.35 -29.57 16.97
C LEU A 851 7.22 -29.28 15.74
N ALA A 852 8.47 -28.91 15.97
CA ALA A 852 9.48 -28.65 14.93
C ALA A 852 10.56 -29.75 14.94
N PRO A 853 10.42 -30.79 14.09
CA PRO A 853 11.44 -31.83 13.95
C PRO A 853 12.58 -31.40 13.02
N ILE A 854 13.83 -31.49 13.47
CA ILE A 854 15.00 -31.11 12.67
C ILE A 854 15.60 -32.35 12.03
N PHE A 855 15.59 -32.36 10.70
CA PHE A 855 16.21 -33.37 9.83
C PHE A 855 17.48 -32.78 9.22
N GLU A 856 18.49 -33.60 9.03
CA GLU A 856 19.77 -33.23 8.43
C GLU A 856 19.87 -33.76 7.00
N PHE A 857 20.65 -33.08 6.16
CA PHE A 857 20.97 -33.51 4.80
C PHE A 857 22.31 -32.96 4.33
N ASP A 858 22.92 -33.63 3.34
CA ASP A 858 24.25 -33.33 2.81
C ASP A 858 24.23 -32.69 1.42
N SER A 859 23.15 -32.87 0.64
CA SER A 859 23.07 -32.36 -0.75
C SER A 859 21.71 -31.82 -1.17
N GLU A 860 21.71 -30.94 -2.18
CA GLU A 860 20.50 -30.41 -2.83
C GLU A 860 19.62 -31.55 -3.39
N GLU A 861 20.24 -32.54 -4.02
CA GLU A 861 19.55 -33.69 -4.59
C GLU A 861 18.87 -34.55 -3.52
N GLU A 862 19.57 -34.80 -2.41
CA GLU A 862 19.05 -35.59 -1.29
C GLU A 862 17.85 -34.92 -0.64
N VAL A 863 17.96 -33.64 -0.27
CA VAL A 863 16.87 -32.95 0.43
C VAL A 863 15.64 -32.78 -0.45
N VAL A 864 15.82 -32.53 -1.74
CA VAL A 864 14.70 -32.45 -2.69
C VAL A 864 14.03 -33.81 -2.83
N LYS A 865 14.81 -34.91 -2.83
CA LYS A 865 14.26 -36.26 -2.84
C LYS A 865 13.45 -36.52 -1.56
N LEU A 866 14.03 -36.26 -0.39
CA LEU A 866 13.37 -36.44 0.91
C LEU A 866 12.09 -35.59 1.02
N ALA A 867 12.15 -34.32 0.64
CA ALA A 867 11.00 -33.40 0.63
C ALA A 867 9.86 -33.87 -0.29
N ASN A 868 10.17 -34.61 -1.36
CA ASN A 868 9.20 -35.14 -2.30
C ASN A 868 8.72 -36.56 -1.94
N GLU A 869 9.40 -37.27 -1.03
CA GLU A 869 9.07 -38.62 -0.53
C GLU A 869 7.89 -38.59 0.46
N THR A 870 6.80 -38.00 0.00
CA THR A 870 5.54 -37.89 0.73
C THR A 870 4.36 -37.96 -0.24
N GLU A 871 3.24 -38.47 0.25
CA GLU A 871 1.97 -38.47 -0.47
C GLU A 871 1.36 -37.05 -0.58
N PHE A 872 1.81 -36.13 0.27
CA PHE A 872 1.37 -34.74 0.31
C PHE A 872 2.14 -33.85 -0.68
N GLY A 873 1.57 -32.68 -0.96
CA GLY A 873 2.12 -31.68 -1.89
C GLY A 873 1.41 -30.33 -1.79
N LEU A 874 1.16 -29.85 -0.57
CA LEU A 874 0.45 -28.59 -0.33
C LEU A 874 1.38 -27.37 -0.46
N ALA A 875 2.20 -27.14 0.55
CA ALA A 875 3.18 -26.06 0.61
C ALA A 875 4.58 -26.63 0.84
N GLY A 876 5.61 -25.92 0.36
CA GLY A 876 7.01 -26.17 0.69
C GLY A 876 7.75 -24.85 0.80
N TYR A 877 8.83 -24.85 1.58
CA TYR A 877 9.61 -23.65 1.87
C TYR A 877 11.08 -23.97 1.75
N PHE A 878 11.86 -23.04 1.19
CA PHE A 878 13.30 -23.15 1.27
C PHE A 878 14.01 -21.80 1.29
N TYR A 879 15.23 -21.78 1.83
CA TYR A 879 16.04 -20.60 2.02
C TYR A 879 17.42 -20.80 1.39
N SER A 880 17.79 -19.88 0.48
CA SER A 880 19.05 -19.87 -0.27
C SER A 880 19.26 -18.49 -0.90
N ARG A 881 20.52 -18.07 -1.01
CA ARG A 881 20.93 -16.82 -1.68
C ARG A 881 21.38 -17.07 -3.12
N ASP A 882 21.71 -18.30 -3.49
CA ASP A 882 22.03 -18.71 -4.86
C ASP A 882 20.75 -18.78 -5.72
N VAL A 883 20.62 -17.82 -6.64
CA VAL A 883 19.50 -17.74 -7.58
C VAL A 883 19.39 -19.00 -8.47
N ALA A 884 20.52 -19.63 -8.81
CA ALA A 884 20.49 -20.85 -9.61
C ALA A 884 19.90 -22.02 -8.81
N ARG A 885 20.28 -22.18 -7.54
CA ARG A 885 19.66 -23.12 -6.61
C ARG A 885 18.19 -22.82 -6.40
N VAL A 886 17.83 -21.55 -6.21
CA VAL A 886 16.42 -21.12 -6.09
C VAL A 886 15.58 -21.63 -7.25
N LEU A 887 16.04 -21.45 -8.48
CA LEU A 887 15.29 -21.92 -9.66
C LEU A 887 15.23 -23.44 -9.73
N ARG A 888 16.35 -24.15 -9.48
CA ARG A 888 16.37 -25.62 -9.52
C ARG A 888 15.48 -26.25 -8.47
N VAL A 889 15.56 -25.80 -7.22
CA VAL A 889 14.80 -26.34 -6.10
C VAL A 889 13.32 -26.03 -6.26
N ALA A 890 12.96 -24.78 -6.57
CA ALA A 890 11.56 -24.39 -6.78
C ALA A 890 10.88 -25.19 -7.90
N GLN A 891 11.62 -25.54 -8.97
CA GLN A 891 11.10 -26.36 -10.06
C GLN A 891 10.98 -27.86 -9.71
N LYS A 892 11.86 -28.37 -8.83
CA LYS A 892 11.88 -29.80 -8.46
C LYS A 892 10.98 -30.12 -7.27
N LEU A 893 10.66 -29.16 -6.39
CA LEU A 893 9.75 -29.38 -5.28
C LEU A 893 8.32 -29.67 -5.79
N GLN A 894 7.76 -30.80 -5.38
CA GLN A 894 6.43 -31.26 -5.78
C GLN A 894 5.37 -30.74 -4.81
N VAL A 895 5.18 -29.42 -4.82
CA VAL A 895 4.21 -28.71 -3.98
C VAL A 895 3.36 -27.77 -4.82
N GLY A 896 2.12 -27.52 -4.41
CA GLY A 896 1.26 -26.54 -5.08
C GLY A 896 1.68 -25.09 -4.80
N MET A 897 2.39 -24.84 -3.69
CA MET A 897 2.87 -23.51 -3.29
C MET A 897 4.30 -23.60 -2.74
N CYS A 898 5.18 -22.70 -3.20
CA CYS A 898 6.59 -22.69 -2.79
C CYS A 898 7.00 -21.33 -2.23
N GLY A 899 7.46 -21.28 -0.98
CA GLY A 899 8.04 -20.11 -0.34
C GLY A 899 9.56 -20.09 -0.48
N VAL A 900 10.12 -19.01 -1.03
CA VAL A 900 11.57 -18.84 -1.15
C VAL A 900 12.00 -17.66 -0.29
N ASN A 901 12.87 -17.90 0.69
CA ASN A 901 13.32 -16.90 1.65
C ASN A 901 12.16 -16.20 2.41
N THR A 902 11.03 -16.91 2.58
CA THR A 902 9.86 -16.45 3.32
C THR A 902 9.06 -17.63 3.84
N GLY A 903 8.61 -17.55 5.10
CA GLY A 903 7.61 -18.46 5.67
C GLY A 903 6.16 -18.05 5.36
N LYS A 904 5.94 -16.92 4.67
CA LYS A 904 4.62 -16.34 4.41
C LYS A 904 4.35 -16.27 2.91
N ILE A 905 3.51 -17.18 2.42
CA ILE A 905 3.13 -17.29 0.99
C ILE A 905 1.63 -17.11 0.73
N SER A 906 0.84 -16.99 1.81
CA SER A 906 -0.62 -16.89 1.74
C SER A 906 -1.05 -15.47 1.38
N ALA A 907 -1.76 -15.31 0.26
CA ALA A 907 -2.30 -14.03 -0.22
C ALA A 907 -3.61 -14.26 -1.00
N ALA A 908 -4.45 -13.23 -1.12
CA ALA A 908 -5.75 -13.37 -1.81
C ALA A 908 -5.60 -13.43 -3.32
N GLU A 909 -4.54 -12.83 -3.84
CA GLU A 909 -4.15 -12.73 -5.24
C GLU A 909 -3.36 -13.94 -5.75
N ALA A 910 -2.82 -14.76 -4.86
CA ALA A 910 -2.02 -15.94 -5.19
C ALA A 910 -2.90 -17.20 -5.24
N PRO A 911 -2.65 -18.14 -6.16
CA PRO A 911 -3.32 -19.43 -6.17
C PRO A 911 -2.88 -20.24 -4.95
N PHE A 912 -3.85 -20.79 -4.23
CA PHE A 912 -3.64 -21.63 -3.06
C PHE A 912 -4.30 -22.98 -3.28
N GLY A 913 -3.53 -24.06 -3.21
CA GLY A 913 -4.03 -25.42 -3.37
C GLY A 913 -2.86 -26.40 -3.44
N GLY A 914 -3.16 -27.69 -3.28
CA GLY A 914 -2.17 -28.75 -3.29
C GLY A 914 -2.13 -29.52 -4.61
N ILE A 915 -1.14 -30.41 -4.70
CA ILE A 915 -1.08 -31.51 -5.66
C ILE A 915 -1.04 -32.84 -4.89
N LYS A 916 -1.00 -33.98 -5.61
CA LYS A 916 -1.01 -35.33 -5.03
C LYS A 916 -2.20 -35.53 -4.07
N GLU A 917 -1.97 -36.05 -2.87
CA GLU A 917 -3.01 -36.27 -1.87
C GLU A 917 -3.40 -35.00 -1.09
N SER A 918 -2.68 -33.89 -1.28
CA SER A 918 -3.09 -32.59 -0.75
C SER A 918 -4.27 -31.97 -1.51
N GLY A 919 -4.77 -32.65 -2.55
CA GLY A 919 -6.02 -32.35 -3.22
C GLY A 919 -5.86 -31.71 -4.59
N TYR A 920 -6.90 -31.00 -5.04
CA TYR A 920 -6.98 -30.37 -6.35
C TYR A 920 -8.03 -29.26 -6.37
N GLY A 921 -7.91 -28.37 -7.36
CA GLY A 921 -8.62 -27.09 -7.39
C GLY A 921 -7.86 -26.02 -6.62
N LEU A 922 -8.15 -24.75 -6.94
CA LEU A 922 -7.42 -23.62 -6.40
C LEU A 922 -8.35 -22.65 -5.67
N GLU A 923 -7.81 -21.98 -4.67
CA GLU A 923 -8.42 -20.86 -3.96
C GLU A 923 -7.56 -19.60 -4.13
N GLY A 924 -8.13 -18.43 -3.88
CA GLY A 924 -7.44 -17.16 -4.18
C GLY A 924 -7.18 -16.95 -5.68
N SER A 925 -6.54 -15.85 -6.04
CA SER A 925 -6.26 -15.39 -7.40
C SER A 925 -7.50 -15.30 -8.30
N LYS A 926 -7.30 -15.14 -9.61
CA LYS A 926 -8.36 -15.33 -10.62
C LYS A 926 -8.79 -16.80 -10.74
N TYR A 927 -7.91 -17.76 -10.41
CA TYR A 927 -8.18 -19.18 -10.57
C TYR A 927 -9.20 -19.70 -9.55
N GLY A 928 -9.25 -19.10 -8.36
CA GLY A 928 -10.23 -19.45 -7.33
C GLY A 928 -11.67 -19.12 -7.71
N MET A 929 -11.91 -18.07 -8.50
CA MET A 929 -13.27 -17.80 -9.03
C MET A 929 -13.63 -18.74 -10.17
N ALA A 930 -12.65 -19.11 -11.02
CA ALA A 930 -12.86 -20.06 -12.11
C ALA A 930 -13.30 -21.45 -11.60
N GLU A 931 -12.95 -21.81 -10.36
CA GLU A 931 -13.45 -23.01 -9.71
C GLU A 931 -14.98 -23.05 -9.58
N TYR A 932 -15.65 -21.90 -9.52
CA TYR A 932 -17.10 -21.77 -9.37
C TYR A 932 -17.80 -21.44 -10.69
N GLN A 933 -17.10 -21.57 -11.82
CA GLN A 933 -17.63 -21.29 -13.15
C GLN A 933 -17.53 -22.49 -14.10
N THR A 934 -18.43 -22.52 -15.08
CA THR A 934 -18.40 -23.37 -16.27
C THR A 934 -18.15 -22.50 -17.49
N ILE A 935 -17.27 -22.96 -18.39
CA ILE A 935 -17.04 -22.31 -19.68
C ILE A 935 -18.02 -22.90 -20.68
N LYS A 936 -18.82 -22.04 -21.33
CA LYS A 936 -19.74 -22.41 -22.40
C LYS A 936 -19.25 -21.80 -23.72
N THR A 937 -19.05 -22.64 -24.73
CA THR A 937 -18.76 -22.19 -26.09
C THR A 937 -20.06 -21.89 -26.83
N VAL A 938 -20.11 -20.73 -27.49
CA VAL A 938 -21.17 -20.34 -28.41
C VAL A 938 -20.55 -20.16 -29.79
N THR A 939 -21.03 -20.94 -30.75
CA THR A 939 -20.61 -20.86 -32.15
C THR A 939 -21.78 -20.31 -32.96
N ILE A 940 -21.56 -19.17 -33.60
CA ILE A 940 -22.55 -18.52 -34.46
C ILE A 940 -22.03 -18.65 -35.90
N GLY A 941 -22.71 -19.48 -36.69
CA GLY A 941 -22.43 -19.63 -38.12
C GLY A 941 -23.29 -18.71 -38.97
N ASN A 942 -22.93 -18.59 -40.25
CA ASN A 942 -23.63 -17.78 -41.26
C ASN A 942 -23.79 -16.30 -40.89
N VAL A 943 -22.88 -15.77 -40.07
CA VAL A 943 -22.76 -14.33 -39.83
C VAL A 943 -21.92 -13.75 -40.96
N MET A 944 -22.56 -13.03 -41.89
CA MET A 944 -21.85 -12.22 -42.88
C MET A 944 -21.11 -11.11 -42.13
N THR A 945 -19.82 -11.31 -41.87
CA THR A 945 -18.90 -10.30 -41.33
C THR A 945 -18.35 -9.42 -42.43
#